data_AF-A0A0F5P7V9-F1
#
_entry.id   AF-A0A0F5P7V9-F1
#
_cell.length_a   1.000
_cell.length_b   1.000
_cell.length_c   1.000
_cell.angle_alpha   90.00
_cell.angle_beta   90.00
_cell.angle_gamma   90.00
#
_symmetry.space_group_name_H-M   'P 1'
#
loop_
_entity.id
_entity.type
_entity.pdbx_description
1 polymer ?
#
loop_
_entity_poly.entity_id
_entity_poly.type
_entity_poly.pdbx_seq_one_letter_code
_entity_poly.pdbx_strand_id
1 'polypeptide(L)'
;MASAPPPIENSDISPISIIDEMKSSYLDYAMSVIVSRALPDVRDGLKPVHRRILYACQEGGFVPGRPYRKSAKIVGDVMGNYHPHGDSSIYMALARMAQDWAMRVMLIDGQGNFGSMDPDLPASMRYTEARLSKPAMALLADIDKDTVDFGPNYDGSLTEPLVLPARFPNLLVNGAGGIAVGMATNIPPHNLGEVVAACKAYIANGAISIDELHEIIPGPDFPTGGLILGKSGARNAYHNGKGSIIMRSRHVVEEGRGEKRSIVLTEIPYQVGKNGLVEGIAEAAKDKRIEGISDIRDESSRLGVRIVIELKRDATPDVVLNQLWRHTQAQTSFPANMLAIRGGRPEVLSLRDIIEAFVRFREEVITRRSKFELAKARDRAHILLGLVIAVTNLDEVVRIIRGSASPAEARAALISREWPRAEIEPYIKLVEAVESIGTSPTYQLSDIQVRAILDLRLHRLTVLGRDEIGDELATLAASIGELLHILGDRARLYEVMQEEFDAILVEFATPRKTEIAPAGDSIDDEDLIEREDMVVTVTHGGYIKRTPLEAFRAQRRGGKGRSGMSTKEEDAVTELFVTSTHTPVLFFSDHGKVYRKKVWRLPEGAPQARGRPMINLLPLAPDEKITTVLPLPEDEAAWGALHVVFATAHGGIRRNSMDAFANVPTNGKFAMRFDEDATDRLIGVALLTETDDVMMATRGGKAIRFSATDVREFQSRTSTGVRGILLKDGDEVISLSILRGFEATTEERDAYLRAAPWKDNGAEPTLPPERMKEFEDAEEFILTVCANGYGKRSSAYEYRRTGRGGQGIGNIDNLERNGPVVASFPAHNGEQLILVTDQAKLIRLSVGDTRVIGRNSAGVRLFHVADDEHVVGAARIEESDDEAEVNLGDGEGEIAPSDDAVIGEDLADGGEASED
;
A
#
# COMPACT_ATOMS: atom_id res chain seq x y z
N MET A 1 -58.56 13.98 -28.12
CA MET A 1 -58.51 14.93 -29.25
C MET A 1 -58.25 16.31 -28.68
N ALA A 2 -57.01 16.79 -28.73
CA ALA A 2 -56.68 18.19 -28.50
C ALA A 2 -56.25 18.75 -29.87
N SER A 3 -56.93 19.81 -30.31
CA SER A 3 -56.81 20.37 -31.66
C SER A 3 -55.39 20.88 -31.92
N ALA A 4 -54.80 20.43 -33.02
CA ALA A 4 -53.57 21.02 -33.55
C ALA A 4 -53.80 22.51 -33.84
N PRO A 5 -52.83 23.40 -33.54
CA PRO A 5 -52.92 24.80 -33.92
C PRO A 5 -52.89 24.93 -35.44
N PRO A 6 -53.53 25.97 -36.01
CA PRO A 6 -53.56 26.15 -37.46
C PRO A 6 -52.15 26.40 -38.00
N PRO A 7 -51.82 25.91 -39.21
CA PRO A 7 -50.51 26.12 -39.80
C PRO A 7 -50.38 27.61 -40.16
N ILE A 8 -49.35 28.26 -39.63
CA ILE A 8 -48.99 29.61 -40.03
C ILE A 8 -48.42 29.51 -41.46
N GLU A 9 -49.24 29.88 -42.44
CA GLU A 9 -48.86 30.00 -43.86
C GLU A 9 -47.99 31.24 -44.10
N ASN A 10 -46.75 31.18 -43.64
CA ASN A 10 -45.52 31.83 -44.13
C ASN A 10 -44.55 31.92 -42.96
N SER A 11 -43.40 31.26 -43.04
CA SER A 11 -42.12 31.80 -42.55
C SER A 11 -41.02 30.76 -42.69
N ASP A 12 -39.79 31.22 -42.91
CA ASP A 12 -38.54 30.45 -42.74
C ASP A 12 -38.29 29.96 -41.29
N ILE A 13 -39.35 29.74 -40.50
CA ILE A 13 -39.31 29.38 -39.09
C ILE A 13 -39.78 27.93 -38.95
N SER A 14 -38.83 27.01 -38.75
CA SER A 14 -39.10 25.62 -38.41
C SER A 14 -39.08 25.45 -36.89
N PRO A 15 -40.17 25.00 -36.25
CA PRO A 15 -40.15 24.67 -34.82
C PRO A 15 -39.24 23.45 -34.58
N ILE A 16 -38.26 23.59 -33.69
CA ILE A 16 -37.36 22.50 -33.30
C ILE A 16 -37.87 21.86 -32.02
N SER A 17 -37.94 20.52 -32.01
CA SER A 17 -38.27 19.72 -30.83
C SER A 17 -37.18 19.87 -29.77
N ILE A 18 -37.56 20.20 -28.54
CA ILE A 18 -36.61 20.36 -27.43
C ILE A 18 -35.80 19.09 -27.16
N ILE A 19 -36.42 17.91 -27.32
CA ILE A 19 -35.76 16.62 -27.10
C ILE A 19 -34.69 16.38 -28.18
N ASP A 20 -35.02 16.70 -29.44
CA ASP A 20 -34.13 16.47 -30.56
C ASP A 20 -32.96 17.47 -30.53
N GLU A 21 -33.22 18.73 -30.20
CA GLU A 21 -32.17 19.74 -30.00
C GLU A 21 -31.24 19.33 -28.86
N MET A 22 -31.77 19.06 -27.66
CA MET A 22 -30.95 18.66 -26.51
C MET A 22 -30.09 17.44 -26.81
N LYS A 23 -30.64 16.43 -27.51
CA LYS A 23 -29.90 15.24 -27.91
C LYS A 23 -28.80 15.57 -28.92
N SER A 24 -29.10 16.37 -29.94
CA SER A 24 -28.13 16.76 -30.97
C SER A 24 -26.99 17.58 -30.38
N SER A 25 -27.29 18.68 -29.67
CA SER A 25 -26.24 19.55 -29.12
C SER A 25 -25.39 18.81 -28.08
N TYR A 26 -25.98 17.91 -27.28
CA TYR A 26 -25.23 17.08 -26.33
C TYR A 26 -24.31 16.09 -27.06
N LEU A 27 -24.79 15.39 -28.09
CA LEU A 27 -23.98 14.44 -28.85
C LEU A 27 -22.84 15.14 -29.60
N ASP A 28 -23.10 16.29 -30.21
CA ASP A 28 -22.08 17.07 -30.92
C ASP A 28 -20.98 17.56 -29.96
N TYR A 29 -21.38 18.10 -28.80
CA TYR A 29 -20.43 18.50 -27.75
C TYR A 29 -19.63 17.30 -27.23
N ALA A 30 -20.31 16.18 -26.92
CA ALA A 30 -19.66 14.99 -26.41
C ALA A 30 -18.64 14.42 -27.40
N MET A 31 -19.02 14.28 -28.67
CA MET A 31 -18.13 13.78 -29.73
C MET A 31 -16.93 14.70 -29.95
N SER A 32 -17.14 16.02 -29.96
CA SER A 32 -16.06 17.00 -30.07
C SER A 32 -15.06 16.89 -28.90
N VAL A 33 -15.56 16.74 -27.67
CA VAL A 33 -14.70 16.58 -26.48
C VAL A 33 -13.93 15.25 -26.51
N ILE A 34 -14.57 14.17 -26.92
CA ILE A 34 -13.95 12.83 -26.98
C ILE A 34 -12.83 12.79 -28.02
N VAL A 35 -13.11 13.23 -29.25
CA VAL A 35 -12.21 13.05 -30.40
C VAL A 35 -11.16 14.17 -30.47
N SER A 36 -11.54 15.41 -30.16
CA SER A 36 -10.73 16.59 -30.48
C SER A 36 -10.19 17.32 -29.24
N ARG A 37 -10.32 16.75 -28.04
CA ARG A 37 -9.80 17.39 -26.81
C ARG A 37 -9.15 16.42 -25.83
N ALA A 38 -9.89 15.41 -25.38
CA ALA A 38 -9.54 14.69 -24.15
C ALA A 38 -8.62 13.48 -24.37
N LEU A 39 -8.84 12.70 -25.43
CA LEU A 39 -8.13 11.45 -25.68
C LEU A 39 -6.98 11.63 -26.69
N PRO A 40 -5.85 10.93 -26.51
CA PRO A 40 -4.77 10.89 -27.49
C PRO A 40 -5.11 9.94 -28.66
N ASP A 41 -4.47 10.16 -29.82
CA ASP A 41 -4.47 9.20 -30.93
C ASP A 41 -3.41 8.11 -30.69
N VAL A 42 -3.72 6.85 -31.01
CA VAL A 42 -2.79 5.72 -30.80
C VAL A 42 -1.51 5.83 -31.64
N ARG A 43 -1.55 6.52 -32.78
CA ARG A 43 -0.45 6.59 -33.74
C ARG A 43 0.72 7.46 -33.27
N ASP A 44 0.43 8.59 -32.62
CA ASP A 44 1.44 9.53 -32.12
C ASP A 44 1.39 9.74 -30.60
N GLY A 45 0.34 9.29 -29.93
CA GLY A 45 0.16 9.43 -28.50
C GLY A 45 -0.07 10.87 -28.02
N LEU A 46 -0.49 11.78 -28.91
CA LEU A 46 -0.65 13.18 -28.59
C LEU A 46 -2.12 13.61 -28.59
N LYS A 47 -2.45 14.50 -27.64
CA LYS A 47 -3.67 15.28 -27.69
C LYS A 47 -3.52 16.42 -28.71
N PRO A 48 -4.62 16.96 -29.25
CA PRO A 48 -4.56 18.05 -30.23
C PRO A 48 -3.76 19.27 -29.75
N VAL A 49 -3.88 19.66 -28.48
CA VAL A 49 -3.09 20.79 -27.94
C VAL A 49 -1.58 20.53 -27.96
N HIS A 50 -1.14 19.30 -27.63
CA HIS A 50 0.28 18.95 -27.68
C HIS A 50 0.79 18.96 -29.12
N ARG A 51 0.02 18.36 -30.05
CA ARG A 51 0.36 18.32 -31.48
C ARG A 51 0.54 19.72 -32.06
N ARG A 52 -0.39 20.63 -31.77
CA ARG A 52 -0.36 22.02 -32.21
C ARG A 52 0.82 22.80 -31.62
N ILE A 53 1.16 22.58 -30.35
CA ILE A 53 2.35 23.19 -29.73
C ILE A 53 3.62 22.73 -30.45
N LEU A 54 3.79 21.42 -30.67
CA LEU A 54 4.98 20.88 -31.33
C LEU A 54 5.10 21.36 -32.78
N TYR A 55 3.97 21.35 -33.52
CA TYR A 55 3.92 21.80 -34.90
C TYR A 55 4.21 23.31 -35.04
N ALA A 56 3.58 24.15 -34.22
CA ALA A 56 3.87 25.59 -34.22
C ALA A 56 5.33 25.90 -33.87
N CYS A 57 5.94 25.13 -32.96
CA CYS A 57 7.37 25.26 -32.70
C CYS A 57 8.25 24.88 -33.89
N GLN A 58 7.88 23.83 -34.64
CA GLN A 58 8.58 23.42 -35.86
C GLN A 58 8.53 24.52 -36.92
N GLU A 59 7.34 25.06 -37.19
CA GLU A 59 7.15 26.13 -38.17
C GLU A 59 7.82 27.45 -37.76
N GLY A 60 7.76 27.78 -36.47
CA GLY A 60 8.45 28.95 -35.91
C GLY A 60 9.97 28.83 -35.87
N GLY A 61 10.53 27.65 -36.17
CA GLY A 61 11.97 27.37 -36.11
C GLY A 61 12.52 27.32 -34.68
N PHE A 62 11.67 27.01 -33.69
CA PHE A 62 12.02 26.88 -32.27
C PHE A 62 12.57 25.48 -31.98
N VAL A 63 13.63 25.10 -32.70
CA VAL A 63 14.22 23.75 -32.72
C VAL A 63 15.50 23.67 -31.87
N PRO A 64 15.98 22.46 -31.51
CA PRO A 64 17.27 22.29 -30.84
C PRO A 64 18.42 22.97 -31.60
N GLY A 65 19.39 23.51 -30.87
CA GLY A 65 20.55 24.22 -31.45
C GLY A 65 20.26 25.68 -31.85
N ARG A 66 19.00 26.12 -31.86
CA ARG A 66 18.63 27.54 -31.95
C ARG A 66 18.48 28.18 -30.56
N PRO A 67 18.61 29.50 -30.42
CA PRO A 67 18.38 30.18 -29.14
C PRO A 67 16.95 29.98 -28.66
N TYR A 68 16.75 29.96 -27.33
CA TYR A 68 15.42 29.89 -26.75
C TYR A 68 14.55 31.09 -27.16
N ARG A 69 13.23 30.91 -27.04
CA ARG A 69 12.22 31.94 -27.33
C ARG A 69 11.25 32.05 -26.18
N LYS A 70 10.73 33.27 -25.97
CA LYS A 70 9.73 33.52 -24.93
C LYS A 70 8.53 32.60 -25.12
N SER A 71 8.08 31.97 -24.05
CA SER A 71 6.93 31.06 -24.09
C SER A 71 5.68 31.78 -24.59
N ALA A 72 5.53 33.06 -24.27
CA ALA A 72 4.46 33.93 -24.80
C ALA A 72 4.38 33.97 -26.33
N LYS A 73 5.52 33.91 -27.04
CA LYS A 73 5.55 33.88 -28.51
C LYS A 73 4.99 32.55 -29.03
N ILE A 74 5.43 31.44 -28.45
CA ILE A 74 4.95 30.10 -28.82
C ILE A 74 3.44 29.99 -28.55
N VAL A 75 2.99 30.40 -27.36
CA VAL A 75 1.58 30.38 -26.98
C VAL A 75 0.75 31.25 -27.92
N GLY A 76 1.24 32.45 -28.25
CA GLY A 76 0.58 33.34 -29.22
C GLY A 76 0.44 32.74 -30.61
N ASP A 77 1.50 32.08 -31.12
CA ASP A 77 1.48 31.44 -32.44
C ASP A 77 0.52 30.23 -32.46
N VAL A 78 0.54 29.40 -31.42
CA VAL A 78 -0.41 28.28 -31.29
C VAL A 78 -1.85 28.78 -31.20
N MET A 79 -2.10 29.80 -30.38
CA MET A 79 -3.44 30.34 -30.16
C MET A 79 -4.00 31.01 -31.42
N GLY A 80 -3.19 31.83 -32.09
CA GLY A 80 -3.60 32.55 -33.29
C GLY A 80 -3.87 31.62 -34.47
N ASN A 81 -3.01 30.63 -34.69
CA ASN A 81 -3.04 29.82 -35.90
C ASN A 81 -3.85 28.52 -35.77
N TYR A 82 -3.83 27.85 -34.60
CA TYR A 82 -4.25 26.45 -34.49
C TYR A 82 -5.22 26.14 -33.34
N HIS A 83 -5.08 26.79 -32.19
CA HIS A 83 -5.81 26.44 -30.98
C HIS A 83 -6.60 27.65 -30.45
N PRO A 84 -7.87 27.84 -30.87
CA PRO A 84 -8.68 29.01 -30.52
C PRO A 84 -9.25 28.90 -29.09
N HIS A 85 -8.46 28.42 -28.15
CA HIS A 85 -8.79 28.31 -26.72
C HIS A 85 -7.77 29.10 -25.91
N GLY A 86 -8.16 29.47 -24.67
CA GLY A 86 -7.40 30.40 -23.84
C GLY A 86 -5.91 30.05 -23.70
N ASP A 87 -5.08 31.09 -23.70
CA ASP A 87 -3.63 31.06 -23.56
C ASP A 87 -3.14 30.21 -22.37
N SER A 88 -3.84 30.26 -21.25
CA SER A 88 -3.54 29.51 -20.02
C SER A 88 -3.47 28.00 -20.26
N SER A 89 -4.40 27.44 -21.02
CA SER A 89 -4.46 26.00 -21.31
C SER A 89 -3.27 25.54 -22.17
N ILE A 90 -2.89 26.35 -23.15
CA ILE A 90 -1.74 26.12 -24.02
C ILE A 90 -0.44 26.22 -23.23
N TYR A 91 -0.31 27.28 -22.40
CA TYR A 91 0.88 27.49 -21.61
C TYR A 91 1.09 26.39 -20.58
N MET A 92 0.04 25.95 -19.89
CA MET A 92 0.13 24.85 -18.93
C MET A 92 0.48 23.52 -19.61
N ALA A 93 -0.03 23.27 -20.81
CA ALA A 93 0.35 22.09 -21.60
C ALA A 93 1.82 22.15 -22.04
N LEU A 94 2.30 23.33 -22.49
CA LEU A 94 3.70 23.56 -22.83
C LEU A 94 4.61 23.36 -21.62
N ALA A 95 4.25 23.96 -20.47
CA ALA A 95 5.01 23.85 -19.23
C ALA A 95 5.10 22.40 -18.76
N ARG A 96 4.00 21.64 -18.79
CA ARG A 96 3.99 20.21 -18.46
C ARG A 96 4.96 19.41 -19.35
N MET A 97 5.11 19.78 -20.63
CA MET A 97 6.03 19.11 -21.54
C MET A 97 7.52 19.44 -21.30
N ALA A 98 7.80 20.43 -20.46
CA ALA A 98 9.14 20.86 -20.03
C ALA A 98 9.51 20.41 -18.61
N GLN A 99 8.64 19.66 -17.93
CA GLN A 99 8.84 19.19 -16.56
C GLN A 99 9.33 17.73 -16.56
N ASP A 100 10.51 17.48 -16.00
CA ASP A 100 11.18 16.17 -15.99
C ASP A 100 10.57 15.16 -14.99
N TRP A 101 9.80 15.64 -14.01
CA TRP A 101 8.97 14.81 -13.13
C TRP A 101 7.59 14.48 -13.72
N ALA A 102 7.15 15.20 -14.76
CA ALA A 102 5.83 15.01 -15.36
C ALA A 102 5.87 14.13 -16.61
N MET A 103 6.95 14.18 -17.38
CA MET A 103 7.18 13.39 -18.60
C MET A 103 8.42 12.52 -18.48
N ARG A 104 8.33 11.27 -18.96
CA ARG A 104 9.46 10.34 -18.96
C ARG A 104 10.52 10.72 -20.01
N VAL A 105 10.07 11.30 -21.12
CA VAL A 105 10.88 11.91 -22.19
C VAL A 105 10.29 13.29 -22.48
N MET A 106 10.98 14.35 -22.06
CA MET A 106 10.53 15.73 -22.27
C MET A 106 10.49 16.08 -23.76
N LEU A 107 9.42 16.74 -24.19
CA LEU A 107 9.22 17.17 -25.59
C LEU A 107 9.55 18.66 -25.79
N ILE A 108 9.60 19.42 -24.70
CA ILE A 108 10.00 20.82 -24.68
C ILE A 108 11.25 20.96 -23.82
N ASP A 109 12.24 21.67 -24.33
CA ASP A 109 13.42 22.12 -23.60
C ASP A 109 13.17 23.54 -23.10
N GLY A 110 12.98 23.68 -21.78
CA GLY A 110 12.59 24.92 -21.12
C GLY A 110 13.73 25.54 -20.33
N GLN A 111 13.83 26.87 -20.35
CA GLN A 111 14.66 27.66 -19.48
C GLN A 111 13.81 28.65 -18.65
N GLY A 112 13.94 28.58 -17.32
CA GLY A 112 13.20 29.39 -16.37
C GLY A 112 12.47 28.54 -15.32
N ASN A 113 11.63 29.17 -14.51
CA ASN A 113 10.82 28.45 -13.52
C ASN A 113 9.56 27.86 -14.19
N PHE A 114 9.59 26.56 -14.46
CA PHE A 114 8.47 25.79 -15.01
C PHE A 114 7.62 25.08 -13.93
N GLY A 115 7.73 25.51 -12.67
CA GLY A 115 7.06 24.91 -11.52
C GLY A 115 7.97 23.93 -10.78
N SER A 116 7.38 23.17 -9.86
CA SER A 116 8.06 22.14 -9.07
C SER A 116 7.20 20.88 -8.96
N MET A 117 7.67 19.85 -8.26
CA MET A 117 6.86 18.67 -7.90
C MET A 117 5.73 19.02 -6.92
N ASP A 118 5.86 20.16 -6.24
CA ASP A 118 4.86 20.73 -5.35
C ASP A 118 3.85 21.56 -6.16
N PRO A 119 2.72 22.02 -5.58
CA PRO A 119 1.69 22.76 -6.32
C PRO A 119 2.11 24.16 -6.82
N ASP A 120 3.42 24.42 -6.96
CA ASP A 120 3.95 25.65 -7.53
C ASP A 120 3.70 25.69 -9.03
N LEU A 121 2.83 26.62 -9.45
CA LEU A 121 2.58 26.88 -10.85
C LEU A 121 3.85 27.41 -11.56
N PRO A 122 4.02 27.13 -12.86
CA PRO A 122 5.07 27.76 -13.65
C PRO A 122 4.98 29.29 -13.57
N ALA A 123 6.12 29.96 -13.62
CA ALA A 123 6.15 31.41 -13.68
C ALA A 123 5.43 31.92 -14.93
N SER A 124 5.01 33.19 -14.97
CA SER A 124 4.32 33.71 -16.16
C SER A 124 5.12 33.51 -17.46
N MET A 125 4.42 33.17 -18.55
CA MET A 125 4.99 32.91 -19.90
C MET A 125 5.85 34.05 -20.49
N ARG A 126 5.82 35.24 -19.87
CA ARG A 126 6.71 36.38 -20.20
C ARG A 126 8.15 36.20 -19.68
N TYR A 127 8.35 35.36 -18.67
CA TYR A 127 9.65 35.08 -18.09
C TYR A 127 10.27 33.81 -18.65
N THR A 128 9.47 32.74 -18.78
CA THR A 128 9.95 31.44 -19.25
C THR A 128 10.26 31.45 -20.74
N GLU A 129 11.27 30.70 -21.11
CA GLU A 129 11.68 30.49 -22.49
C GLU A 129 11.69 29.01 -22.83
N ALA A 130 11.36 28.66 -24.07
CA ALA A 130 11.21 27.28 -24.49
C ALA A 130 11.62 27.10 -25.97
N ARG A 131 11.92 25.86 -26.32
CA ARG A 131 12.10 25.33 -27.67
C ARG A 131 11.79 23.83 -27.67
N LEU A 132 11.74 23.20 -28.83
CA LEU A 132 11.64 21.74 -28.93
C LEU A 132 12.86 21.07 -28.31
N SER A 133 12.64 19.95 -27.62
CA SER A 133 13.71 19.05 -27.20
C SER A 133 14.20 18.21 -28.37
N LYS A 134 15.37 17.57 -28.24
CA LYS A 134 15.87 16.66 -29.30
C LYS A 134 14.92 15.50 -29.59
N PRO A 135 14.37 14.76 -28.60
CA PRO A 135 13.40 13.69 -28.87
C PRO A 135 12.16 14.15 -29.63
N ALA A 136 11.69 15.39 -29.43
CA ALA A 136 10.53 15.92 -30.15
C ALA A 136 10.77 16.02 -31.67
N MET A 137 12.01 16.21 -32.11
CA MET A 137 12.34 16.20 -33.55
C MET A 137 12.07 14.85 -34.19
N ALA A 138 12.22 13.74 -33.46
CA ALA A 138 11.86 12.41 -33.96
C ALA A 138 10.34 12.19 -34.10
N LEU A 139 9.52 13.06 -33.49
CA LEU A 139 8.08 13.06 -33.72
C LEU A 139 7.68 13.88 -34.95
N LEU A 140 8.49 14.87 -35.34
CA LEU A 140 8.19 15.85 -36.40
C LEU A 140 8.99 15.63 -37.69
N ALA A 141 9.98 14.74 -37.69
CA ALA A 141 10.85 14.50 -38.84
C ALA A 141 10.04 14.06 -40.07
N ASP A 142 10.41 14.57 -41.24
CA ASP A 142 9.78 14.28 -42.53
C ASP A 142 8.30 14.73 -42.65
N ILE A 143 7.81 15.63 -41.78
CA ILE A 143 6.44 16.17 -41.85
C ILE A 143 6.13 16.89 -43.17
N ASP A 144 7.15 17.44 -43.83
CA ASP A 144 7.08 18.17 -45.11
C ASP A 144 7.08 17.26 -46.34
N LYS A 145 7.19 15.94 -46.17
CA LYS A 145 7.30 14.94 -47.24
C LYS A 145 6.01 14.15 -47.48
N ASP A 146 4.86 14.79 -47.29
CA ASP A 146 3.53 14.19 -47.45
C ASP A 146 3.38 12.87 -46.67
N THR A 147 3.91 12.84 -45.44
CA THR A 147 3.98 11.62 -44.62
C THR A 147 2.73 11.37 -43.79
N VAL A 148 1.91 12.40 -43.58
CA VAL A 148 0.67 12.38 -42.80
C VAL A 148 -0.36 13.31 -43.45
N ASP A 149 -1.62 13.12 -43.09
CA ASP A 149 -2.70 13.97 -43.58
C ASP A 149 -2.74 15.32 -42.86
N PHE A 150 -3.02 16.35 -43.64
CA PHE A 150 -3.28 17.70 -43.17
C PHE A 150 -4.77 18.02 -43.30
N GLY A 151 -5.33 18.65 -42.28
CA GLY A 151 -6.68 19.20 -42.28
C GLY A 151 -6.66 20.73 -42.20
N PRO A 152 -7.76 21.41 -42.55
CA PRO A 152 -7.88 22.84 -42.30
C PRO A 152 -7.81 23.13 -40.79
N ASN A 153 -7.24 24.26 -40.42
CA ASN A 153 -7.35 24.80 -39.06
C ASN A 153 -8.80 25.28 -38.79
N TYR A 154 -9.04 25.84 -37.60
CA TYR A 154 -10.39 26.18 -37.14
C TYR A 154 -11.12 27.24 -38.00
N ASP A 155 -10.40 28.11 -38.73
CA ASP A 155 -10.97 29.14 -39.61
C ASP A 155 -10.75 28.86 -41.11
N GLY A 156 -10.09 27.74 -41.46
CA GLY A 156 -9.79 27.34 -42.82
C GLY A 156 -8.71 28.17 -43.53
N SER A 157 -8.03 29.08 -42.85
CA SER A 157 -6.97 29.91 -43.44
C SER A 157 -5.61 29.21 -43.52
N LEU A 158 -5.38 28.20 -42.67
CA LEU A 158 -4.16 27.41 -42.59
C LEU A 158 -4.49 25.91 -42.59
N THR A 159 -3.44 25.09 -42.66
CA THR A 159 -3.55 23.64 -42.52
C THR A 159 -2.74 23.15 -41.33
N GLU A 160 -3.22 22.14 -40.63
CA GLU A 160 -2.53 21.49 -39.52
C GLU A 160 -2.47 19.96 -39.70
N PRO A 161 -1.42 19.28 -39.21
CA PRO A 161 -1.33 17.83 -39.30
C PRO A 161 -2.31 17.16 -38.34
N LEU A 162 -3.04 16.15 -38.84
CA LEU A 162 -3.99 15.38 -38.03
C LEU A 162 -3.29 14.46 -37.03
N VAL A 163 -2.14 13.91 -37.42
CA VAL A 163 -1.19 13.12 -36.61
C VAL A 163 0.23 13.51 -36.96
N LEU A 164 1.19 13.23 -36.08
CA LEU A 164 2.61 13.45 -36.38
C LEU A 164 3.28 12.15 -36.90
N PRO A 165 4.29 12.24 -37.80
CA PRO A 165 5.04 11.10 -38.34
C PRO A 165 6.02 10.52 -37.29
N ALA A 166 5.48 10.10 -36.15
CA ALA A 166 6.22 9.67 -34.99
C ALA A 166 7.15 8.49 -35.29
N ARG A 167 8.45 8.63 -34.95
CA ARG A 167 9.45 7.55 -35.09
C ARG A 167 9.60 6.67 -33.85
N PHE A 168 8.91 6.98 -32.76
CA PHE A 168 8.79 6.09 -31.60
C PHE A 168 7.38 6.17 -31.00
N PRO A 169 6.90 5.12 -30.32
CA PRO A 169 5.53 5.02 -29.79
C PRO A 169 5.34 5.87 -28.53
N ASN A 170 5.21 7.18 -28.71
CA ASN A 170 5.13 8.16 -27.63
C ASN A 170 3.95 7.94 -26.68
N LEU A 171 2.85 7.30 -27.12
CA LEU A 171 1.71 6.94 -26.26
C LEU A 171 2.15 6.07 -25.06
N LEU A 172 3.02 5.08 -25.29
CA LEU A 172 3.54 4.23 -24.23
C LEU A 172 4.69 4.90 -23.49
N VAL A 173 5.61 5.55 -24.21
CA VAL A 173 6.81 6.15 -23.62
C VAL A 173 6.44 7.23 -22.59
N ASN A 174 5.56 8.15 -22.95
CA ASN A 174 5.21 9.28 -22.08
C ASN A 174 3.87 9.10 -21.36
N GLY A 175 3.07 8.10 -21.75
CA GLY A 175 1.74 7.92 -21.23
C GLY A 175 0.77 9.04 -21.65
N ALA A 176 -0.45 8.96 -21.14
CA ALA A 176 -1.47 9.96 -21.37
C ALA A 176 -2.53 9.92 -20.28
N GLY A 177 -2.93 11.08 -19.76
CA GLY A 177 -4.04 11.21 -18.81
C GLY A 177 -5.10 12.15 -19.35
N GLY A 178 -6.37 11.86 -19.18
CA GLY A 178 -7.46 12.71 -19.64
C GLY A 178 -8.85 12.22 -19.24
N ILE A 179 -9.78 13.16 -19.05
CA ILE A 179 -11.18 12.87 -18.76
C ILE A 179 -12.01 13.43 -19.92
N ALA A 180 -12.84 12.59 -20.51
CA ALA A 180 -13.78 12.95 -21.58
C ALA A 180 -15.22 12.74 -21.10
N VAL A 181 -16.20 12.96 -21.98
CA VAL A 181 -17.61 12.72 -21.65
C VAL A 181 -17.86 11.20 -21.58
N GLY A 182 -18.15 10.70 -20.37
CA GLY A 182 -18.47 9.29 -20.12
C GLY A 182 -17.28 8.32 -20.12
N MET A 183 -16.05 8.81 -20.27
CA MET A 183 -14.84 7.98 -20.33
C MET A 183 -13.61 8.72 -19.81
N ALA A 184 -12.58 7.97 -19.42
CA ALA A 184 -11.30 8.51 -18.98
C ALA A 184 -10.17 7.65 -19.53
N THR A 185 -8.99 8.25 -19.68
CA THR A 185 -7.74 7.57 -20.04
C THR A 185 -6.68 7.87 -19.01
N ASN A 186 -5.89 6.86 -18.66
CA ASN A 186 -4.76 6.99 -17.76
C ASN A 186 -3.71 5.92 -18.09
N ILE A 187 -2.83 6.25 -19.02
CA ILE A 187 -1.78 5.37 -19.53
C ILE A 187 -0.47 5.72 -18.81
N PRO A 188 0.18 4.76 -18.14
CA PRO A 188 1.44 5.04 -17.46
C PRO A 188 2.58 5.20 -18.48
N PRO A 189 3.63 5.97 -18.16
CA PRO A 189 4.84 6.06 -18.97
C PRO A 189 5.67 4.77 -18.91
N HIS A 190 6.47 4.54 -19.94
CA HIS A 190 7.35 3.37 -20.08
C HIS A 190 8.74 3.78 -20.55
N ASN A 191 9.70 2.87 -20.39
CA ASN A 191 11.06 3.09 -20.85
C ASN A 191 11.11 3.06 -22.39
N LEU A 192 11.67 4.12 -23.01
CA LEU A 192 11.78 4.22 -24.46
C LEU A 192 12.52 3.03 -25.09
N GLY A 193 13.61 2.58 -24.47
CA GLY A 193 14.43 1.49 -24.98
C GLY A 193 13.66 0.17 -25.03
N GLU A 194 12.92 -0.15 -23.98
CA GLU A 194 12.10 -1.36 -23.89
C GLU A 194 10.94 -1.36 -24.86
N VAL A 195 10.27 -0.21 -25.01
CA VAL A 195 9.14 -0.11 -25.94
C VAL A 195 9.61 -0.25 -27.39
N VAL A 196 10.73 0.38 -27.76
CA VAL A 196 11.32 0.21 -29.10
C VAL A 196 11.79 -1.23 -29.32
N ALA A 197 12.40 -1.87 -28.31
CA ALA A 197 12.76 -3.28 -28.37
C ALA A 197 11.53 -4.18 -28.58
N ALA A 198 10.40 -3.88 -27.95
CA ALA A 198 9.14 -4.60 -28.13
C ALA A 198 8.56 -4.41 -29.53
N CYS A 199 8.65 -3.20 -30.11
CA CYS A 199 8.31 -2.97 -31.53
C CYS A 199 9.18 -3.81 -32.46
N LYS A 200 10.50 -3.88 -32.24
CA LYS A 200 11.40 -4.75 -33.01
C LYS A 200 11.05 -6.23 -32.88
N ALA A 201 10.71 -6.69 -31.66
CA ALA A 201 10.27 -8.06 -31.42
C ALA A 201 8.97 -8.40 -32.15
N TYR A 202 8.01 -7.47 -32.19
CA TYR A 202 6.78 -7.60 -32.96
C TYR A 202 7.05 -7.67 -34.49
N ILE A 203 7.99 -6.88 -35.00
CA ILE A 203 8.39 -6.95 -36.42
C ILE A 203 9.01 -8.30 -36.75
N ALA A 204 9.88 -8.83 -35.87
CA ALA A 204 10.50 -10.13 -36.05
C ALA A 204 9.49 -11.29 -35.94
N ASN A 205 8.48 -11.15 -35.06
CA ASN A 205 7.42 -12.13 -34.86
C ASN A 205 6.06 -11.43 -34.65
N GLY A 206 5.27 -11.25 -35.72
CA GLY A 206 3.95 -10.62 -35.62
C GLY A 206 2.93 -11.40 -34.77
N ALA A 207 3.22 -12.68 -34.47
CA ALA A 207 2.41 -13.53 -33.61
C ALA A 207 2.87 -13.50 -32.12
N ILE A 208 3.85 -12.65 -31.77
CA ILE A 208 4.33 -12.49 -30.39
C ILE A 208 3.15 -12.23 -29.43
N SER A 209 3.13 -12.98 -28.34
CA SER A 209 2.09 -12.92 -27.33
C SER A 209 2.27 -11.71 -26.40
N ILE A 210 1.20 -11.35 -25.68
CA ILE A 210 1.26 -10.26 -24.69
C ILE A 210 2.21 -10.62 -23.54
N ASP A 211 2.28 -11.90 -23.13
CA ASP A 211 3.18 -12.33 -22.06
C ASP A 211 4.65 -12.25 -22.50
N GLU A 212 5.00 -12.61 -23.75
CA GLU A 212 6.36 -12.39 -24.30
C GLU A 212 6.71 -10.89 -24.41
N LEU A 213 5.74 -10.04 -24.81
CA LEU A 213 5.94 -8.59 -24.80
C LEU A 213 6.14 -8.04 -23.37
N HIS A 214 5.48 -8.64 -22.36
CA HIS A 214 5.64 -8.29 -20.95
C HIS A 214 7.04 -8.69 -20.43
N GLU A 215 7.68 -9.73 -20.98
CA GLU A 215 9.08 -10.03 -20.65
C GLU A 215 10.03 -8.91 -21.12
N ILE A 216 9.75 -8.30 -22.28
CA ILE A 216 10.53 -7.18 -22.83
C ILE A 216 10.22 -5.85 -22.13
N ILE A 217 8.93 -5.62 -21.80
CA ILE A 217 8.46 -4.45 -21.05
C ILE A 217 7.94 -4.90 -19.67
N PRO A 218 8.82 -5.17 -18.69
CA PRO A 218 8.46 -5.68 -17.35
C PRO A 218 7.35 -4.92 -16.61
N GLY A 219 7.20 -3.62 -16.87
CA GLY A 219 6.25 -2.73 -16.23
C GLY A 219 6.45 -1.28 -16.68
N PRO A 220 5.63 -0.34 -16.16
CA PRO A 220 5.86 1.08 -16.33
C PRO A 220 7.23 1.56 -15.85
N ASP A 221 7.66 2.71 -16.38
CA ASP A 221 8.83 3.43 -15.91
C ASP A 221 8.48 4.90 -15.67
N PHE A 222 8.22 5.23 -14.41
CA PHE A 222 7.81 6.55 -13.98
C PHE A 222 9.00 7.53 -13.92
N PRO A 223 8.79 8.81 -14.28
CA PRO A 223 9.84 9.82 -14.26
C PRO A 223 10.42 10.09 -12.86
N THR A 224 9.63 9.86 -11.80
CA THR A 224 10.01 10.01 -10.38
C THR A 224 10.75 8.79 -9.81
N GLY A 225 10.86 7.69 -10.58
CA GLY A 225 11.42 6.44 -10.08
C GLY A 225 10.47 5.73 -9.12
N GLY A 226 10.96 5.38 -7.94
CA GLY A 226 10.24 4.66 -6.91
C GLY A 226 10.20 3.14 -7.15
N LEU A 227 9.36 2.48 -6.36
CA LEU A 227 9.18 1.04 -6.39
C LEU A 227 7.79 0.69 -6.93
N ILE A 228 7.71 -0.25 -7.86
CA ILE A 228 6.48 -0.95 -8.22
C ILE A 228 6.44 -2.26 -7.42
N LEU A 229 5.35 -2.52 -6.70
CA LEU A 229 5.18 -3.74 -5.92
C LEU A 229 4.48 -4.82 -6.76
N GLY A 230 5.26 -5.81 -7.19
CA GLY A 230 4.77 -6.92 -8.00
C GLY A 230 4.41 -6.55 -9.44
N LYS A 231 4.16 -7.56 -10.28
CA LYS A 231 3.90 -7.40 -11.73
C LYS A 231 2.44 -7.58 -12.13
N SER A 232 1.58 -8.07 -11.22
CA SER A 232 0.19 -8.44 -11.53
C SER A 232 -0.63 -7.26 -12.06
N GLY A 233 -0.46 -6.07 -11.46
CA GLY A 233 -1.12 -4.83 -11.89
C GLY A 233 -0.78 -4.44 -13.32
N ALA A 234 0.51 -4.43 -13.66
CA ALA A 234 1.00 -4.15 -15.01
C ALA A 234 0.55 -5.22 -16.02
N ARG A 235 0.65 -6.51 -15.64
CA ARG A 235 0.18 -7.62 -16.47
C ARG A 235 -1.29 -7.47 -16.84
N ASN A 236 -2.15 -7.16 -15.86
CA ASN A 236 -3.58 -6.96 -16.10
C ASN A 236 -3.84 -5.77 -17.04
N ALA A 237 -3.11 -4.67 -16.84
CA ALA A 237 -3.19 -3.51 -17.73
C ALA A 237 -2.77 -3.86 -19.17
N TYR A 238 -1.73 -4.67 -19.36
CA TYR A 238 -1.27 -5.04 -20.70
C TYR A 238 -2.20 -6.00 -21.42
N HIS A 239 -2.84 -6.94 -20.71
CA HIS A 239 -3.79 -7.89 -21.31
C HIS A 239 -5.16 -7.25 -21.58
N ASN A 240 -5.69 -6.49 -20.63
CA ASN A 240 -7.09 -6.04 -20.64
C ASN A 240 -7.25 -4.54 -20.84
N GLY A 241 -6.15 -3.80 -20.94
CA GLY A 241 -6.13 -2.34 -20.97
C GLY A 241 -6.45 -1.66 -19.64
N LYS A 242 -6.69 -2.42 -18.55
CA LYS A 242 -6.99 -1.89 -17.22
C LYS A 242 -6.22 -2.63 -16.13
N GLY A 243 -5.68 -1.91 -15.16
CA GLY A 243 -4.95 -2.50 -14.04
C GLY A 243 -4.68 -1.51 -12.92
N SER A 244 -4.37 -2.00 -11.73
CA SER A 244 -3.97 -1.18 -10.59
C SER A 244 -2.51 -1.48 -10.26
N ILE A 245 -1.64 -0.49 -10.40
CA ILE A 245 -0.19 -0.64 -10.26
C ILE A 245 0.22 0.01 -8.95
N ILE A 246 0.63 -0.80 -7.97
CA ILE A 246 1.01 -0.28 -6.66
C ILE A 246 2.40 0.34 -6.75
N MET A 247 2.50 1.61 -6.33
CA MET A 247 3.73 2.39 -6.27
C MET A 247 4.07 2.68 -4.81
N ARG A 248 5.34 2.56 -4.45
CA ARG A 248 5.85 2.83 -3.11
C ARG A 248 7.10 3.72 -3.19
N SER A 249 7.25 4.64 -2.24
CA SER A 249 8.47 5.43 -2.09
C SER A 249 9.69 4.54 -1.90
N ARG A 250 10.80 4.93 -2.53
CA ARG A 250 12.11 4.36 -2.18
C ARG A 250 12.56 4.99 -0.87
N HIS A 251 13.09 4.17 0.03
CA HIS A 251 13.57 4.62 1.32
C HIS A 251 14.91 4.00 1.66
N VAL A 252 15.62 4.65 2.57
CA VAL A 252 16.78 4.12 3.29
C VAL A 252 16.62 4.42 4.77
N VAL A 253 17.15 3.54 5.63
CA VAL A 253 17.23 3.79 7.07
C VAL A 253 18.64 4.28 7.37
N GLU A 254 18.74 5.49 7.92
CA GLU A 254 20.01 6.10 8.32
C GLU A 254 20.17 6.05 9.84
N GLU A 255 21.37 5.69 10.30
CA GLU A 255 21.77 5.76 11.70
C GLU A 255 22.48 7.11 11.96
N GLY A 256 21.91 7.92 12.84
CA GLY A 256 22.44 9.22 13.22
C GLY A 256 23.54 9.14 14.29
N ARG A 257 23.87 10.29 14.89
CA ARG A 257 24.77 10.31 16.06
C ARG A 257 24.06 9.74 17.30
N GLY A 258 24.60 8.65 17.85
CA GLY A 258 24.02 7.93 19.00
C GLY A 258 22.97 6.92 18.56
N GLU A 259 21.94 6.69 19.37
CA GLU A 259 20.84 5.74 19.09
C GLU A 259 19.69 6.34 18.24
N LYS A 260 19.91 7.49 17.60
CA LYS A 260 18.88 8.11 16.75
C LYS A 260 18.85 7.45 15.37
N ARG A 261 17.68 6.98 14.96
CA ARG A 261 17.44 6.43 13.61
C ARG A 261 16.50 7.35 12.83
N SER A 262 16.64 7.34 11.51
CA SER A 262 15.74 8.09 10.62
C SER A 262 15.41 7.28 9.38
N ILE A 263 14.17 7.42 8.92
CA ILE A 263 13.74 6.92 7.62
C ILE A 263 13.88 8.08 6.63
N VAL A 264 14.58 7.86 5.54
CA VAL A 264 14.75 8.86 4.48
C VAL A 264 14.07 8.36 3.21
N LEU A 265 13.03 9.06 2.76
CA LEU A 265 12.42 8.81 1.46
C LEU A 265 13.23 9.54 0.39
N THR A 266 13.77 8.78 -0.57
CA THR A 266 14.66 9.29 -1.63
C THR A 266 13.96 9.44 -2.97
N GLU A 267 12.86 8.71 -3.17
CA GLU A 267 11.99 8.81 -4.35
C GLU A 267 10.54 8.65 -3.89
N ILE A 268 9.62 9.40 -4.50
CA ILE A 268 8.19 9.38 -4.16
C ILE A 268 7.35 8.86 -5.33
N PRO A 269 6.14 8.33 -5.07
CA PRO A 269 5.26 7.85 -6.13
C PRO A 269 4.91 8.92 -7.16
N TYR A 270 4.65 8.48 -8.39
CA TYR A 270 4.28 9.38 -9.49
C TYR A 270 2.99 10.14 -9.18
N GLN A 271 2.97 11.45 -9.54
CA GLN A 271 1.85 12.38 -9.30
C GLN A 271 1.52 12.65 -7.81
N VAL A 272 2.46 12.39 -6.91
CA VAL A 272 2.38 12.82 -5.50
C VAL A 272 3.29 14.05 -5.33
N GLY A 273 2.78 15.10 -4.70
CA GLY A 273 3.57 16.29 -4.35
C GLY A 273 4.32 16.09 -3.02
N LYS A 274 5.52 16.66 -2.87
CA LYS A 274 6.34 16.44 -1.66
C LYS A 274 5.69 17.10 -0.45
N ASN A 275 5.27 18.35 -0.58
CA ASN A 275 4.63 19.10 0.51
C ASN A 275 3.37 18.40 1.01
N GLY A 276 2.50 17.98 0.08
CA GLY A 276 1.28 17.24 0.43
C GLY A 276 1.57 15.89 1.09
N LEU A 277 2.64 15.19 0.69
CA LEU A 277 3.08 13.97 1.35
C LEU A 277 3.57 14.25 2.77
N VAL A 278 4.42 15.26 2.96
CA VAL A 278 4.95 15.65 4.28
C VAL A 278 3.82 16.10 5.21
N GLU A 279 2.89 16.92 4.72
CA GLU A 279 1.68 17.33 5.45
C GLU A 279 0.83 16.12 5.84
N GLY A 280 0.60 15.20 4.90
CA GLY A 280 -0.17 13.97 5.16
C GLY A 280 0.49 13.05 6.19
N ILE A 281 1.82 12.95 6.21
CA ILE A 281 2.57 12.21 7.25
C ILE A 281 2.43 12.93 8.59
N ALA A 282 2.59 14.26 8.63
CA ALA A 282 2.48 15.05 9.86
C ALA A 282 1.06 14.99 10.45
N GLU A 283 0.02 15.06 9.62
CA GLU A 283 -1.38 14.89 10.03
C GLU A 283 -1.62 13.48 10.58
N ALA A 284 -1.14 12.44 9.89
CA ALA A 284 -1.27 11.06 10.36
C ALA A 284 -0.53 10.83 11.69
N ALA A 285 0.62 11.48 11.91
CA ALA A 285 1.33 11.45 13.18
C ALA A 285 0.58 12.21 14.29
N LYS A 286 0.01 13.37 13.98
CA LYS A 286 -0.80 14.17 14.91
C LYS A 286 -2.07 13.42 15.35
N ASP A 287 -2.72 12.73 14.43
CA ASP A 287 -3.90 11.90 14.67
C ASP A 287 -3.59 10.58 15.39
N LYS A 288 -2.30 10.29 15.68
CA LYS A 288 -1.82 9.01 16.21
C LYS A 288 -2.16 7.80 15.33
N ARG A 289 -2.32 8.02 14.02
CA ARG A 289 -2.35 6.93 13.03
C ARG A 289 -0.95 6.42 12.72
N ILE A 290 0.06 7.27 12.91
CA ILE A 290 1.47 6.91 12.83
C ILE A 290 2.13 7.30 14.15
N GLU A 291 2.75 6.32 14.80
CA GLU A 291 3.48 6.49 16.04
C GLU A 291 4.99 6.37 15.79
N GLY A 292 5.80 6.61 16.82
CA GLY A 292 7.26 6.48 16.69
C GLY A 292 7.98 7.60 15.91
N ILE A 293 7.28 8.59 15.36
CA ILE A 293 7.89 9.76 14.70
C ILE A 293 8.19 10.86 15.74
N SER A 294 9.38 11.45 15.68
CA SER A 294 9.78 12.61 16.49
C SER A 294 9.81 13.93 15.73
N ASP A 295 10.26 13.92 14.47
CA ASP A 295 10.39 15.11 13.62
C ASP A 295 10.29 14.71 12.15
N ILE A 296 9.86 15.64 11.28
CA ILE A 296 9.77 15.43 9.83
C ILE A 296 10.33 16.66 9.12
N ARG A 297 11.28 16.45 8.20
CA ARG A 297 11.95 17.53 7.45
C ARG A 297 12.01 17.22 5.96
N ASP A 298 11.73 18.22 5.12
CA ASP A 298 12.05 18.17 3.70
C ASP A 298 13.45 18.78 3.48
N GLU A 299 14.44 17.92 3.18
CA GLU A 299 15.81 18.28 2.82
C GLU A 299 16.06 18.16 1.31
N SER A 300 14.98 18.10 0.51
CA SER A 300 15.07 18.00 -0.94
C SER A 300 15.80 19.19 -1.55
N SER A 301 16.56 18.93 -2.61
CA SER A 301 17.29 19.96 -3.35
C SER A 301 17.25 19.68 -4.85
N ARG A 302 17.96 20.50 -5.63
CA ARG A 302 18.15 20.23 -7.07
C ARG A 302 18.83 18.88 -7.38
N LEU A 303 19.39 18.21 -6.38
CA LEU A 303 20.05 16.91 -6.52
C LEU A 303 19.07 15.73 -6.38
N GLY A 304 17.86 15.96 -5.87
CA GLY A 304 16.86 14.91 -5.68
C GLY A 304 15.96 15.13 -4.47
N VAL A 305 15.00 14.21 -4.31
CA VAL A 305 14.07 14.19 -3.17
C VAL A 305 14.78 13.61 -1.95
N ARG A 306 14.62 14.26 -0.80
CA ARG A 306 15.11 13.78 0.50
C ARG A 306 14.16 14.21 1.60
N ILE A 307 13.19 13.36 1.92
CA ILE A 307 12.27 13.59 3.04
C ILE A 307 12.75 12.76 4.23
N VAL A 308 13.15 13.43 5.30
CA VAL A 308 13.72 12.81 6.51
C VAL A 308 12.65 12.72 7.59
N ILE A 309 12.43 11.52 8.09
CA ILE A 309 11.51 11.23 9.19
C ILE A 309 12.38 10.73 10.36
N GLU A 310 12.59 11.58 11.36
CA GLU A 310 13.32 11.19 12.57
C GLU A 310 12.43 10.32 13.45
N LEU A 311 13.00 9.20 13.92
CA LEU A 311 12.31 8.27 14.80
C LEU A 311 12.59 8.59 16.26
N LYS A 312 11.62 8.29 17.12
CA LYS A 312 11.83 8.20 18.57
C LYS A 312 12.84 7.07 18.86
N ARG A 313 13.51 7.14 20.03
CA ARG A 313 14.61 6.22 20.38
C ARG A 313 14.18 4.75 20.38
N ASP A 314 12.97 4.51 20.87
CA ASP A 314 12.31 3.23 21.06
C ASP A 314 11.57 2.72 19.81
N ALA A 315 11.40 3.56 18.78
CA ALA A 315 10.66 3.18 17.59
C ALA A 315 11.45 2.26 16.65
N THR A 316 10.78 1.24 16.14
CA THR A 316 11.29 0.28 15.16
C THR A 316 11.03 0.81 13.75
N PRO A 317 12.06 0.97 12.90
CA PRO A 317 11.89 1.51 11.55
C PRO A 317 10.83 0.77 10.71
N ASP A 318 10.82 -0.56 10.75
CA ASP A 318 9.89 -1.37 9.93
C ASP A 318 8.42 -1.17 10.32
N VAL A 319 8.12 -1.01 11.61
CA VAL A 319 6.76 -0.75 12.09
C VAL A 319 6.28 0.62 11.60
N VAL A 320 7.13 1.65 11.74
CA VAL A 320 6.82 3.01 11.25
C VAL A 320 6.67 3.03 9.73
N LEU A 321 7.50 2.28 8.99
CA LEU A 321 7.37 2.11 7.53
C LEU A 321 6.01 1.50 7.16
N ASN A 322 5.59 0.43 7.85
CA ASN A 322 4.28 -0.19 7.60
C ASN A 322 3.12 0.77 7.86
N GLN A 323 3.19 1.56 8.92
CA GLN A 323 2.23 2.63 9.20
C GLN A 323 2.23 3.70 8.11
N LEU A 324 3.41 4.13 7.61
CA LEU A 324 3.53 5.08 6.50
C LEU A 324 2.87 4.54 5.23
N TRP A 325 3.10 3.27 4.87
CA TRP A 325 2.50 2.64 3.69
C TRP A 325 0.97 2.52 3.78
N ARG A 326 0.45 2.31 4.99
CA ARG A 326 -0.99 2.13 5.23
C ARG A 326 -1.74 3.45 5.25
N HIS A 327 -1.14 4.49 5.82
CA HIS A 327 -1.86 5.71 6.21
C HIS A 327 -1.49 6.96 5.41
N THR A 328 -0.56 6.87 4.45
CA THR A 328 -0.07 8.03 3.67
C THR A 328 0.09 7.71 2.19
N GLN A 329 0.31 8.76 1.38
CA GLN A 329 0.58 8.63 -0.05
C GLN A 329 2.00 8.15 -0.37
N ALA A 330 2.82 7.83 0.64
CA ALA A 330 4.13 7.19 0.43
C ALA A 330 3.97 5.82 -0.25
N GLN A 331 2.80 5.21 -0.14
CA GLN A 331 2.35 4.12 -1.02
C GLN A 331 1.00 4.50 -1.62
N THR A 332 0.85 4.30 -2.93
CA THR A 332 -0.40 4.58 -3.65
C THR A 332 -0.58 3.60 -4.80
N SER A 333 -1.71 3.67 -5.49
CA SER A 333 -1.96 2.88 -6.69
C SER A 333 -2.17 3.78 -7.89
N PHE A 334 -1.50 3.47 -9.01
CA PHE A 334 -1.78 4.07 -10.30
C PHE A 334 -2.88 3.27 -11.01
N PRO A 335 -4.08 3.86 -11.25
CA PRO A 335 -5.17 3.19 -11.94
C PRO A 335 -4.95 3.28 -13.46
N ALA A 336 -4.29 2.28 -14.03
CA ALA A 336 -4.06 2.20 -15.46
C ALA A 336 -5.37 1.94 -16.22
N ASN A 337 -5.62 2.74 -17.25
CA ASN A 337 -6.73 2.64 -18.17
C ASN A 337 -6.28 3.08 -19.58
N MET A 338 -5.87 2.11 -20.38
CA MET A 338 -5.26 2.24 -21.72
C MET A 338 -6.30 2.54 -22.79
N LEU A 339 -6.95 3.70 -22.69
CA LEU A 339 -7.96 4.16 -23.65
C LEU A 339 -7.35 5.20 -24.61
N ALA A 340 -7.45 4.97 -25.92
CA ALA A 340 -6.99 5.91 -26.94
C ALA A 340 -7.89 5.90 -28.18
N ILE A 341 -7.73 6.87 -29.07
CA ILE A 341 -8.43 6.91 -30.36
C ILE A 341 -7.70 6.01 -31.37
N ARG A 342 -8.41 5.03 -31.92
CA ARG A 342 -7.97 4.17 -33.03
C ARG A 342 -8.97 4.32 -34.18
N GLY A 343 -8.52 4.82 -35.33
CA GLY A 343 -9.41 5.02 -36.49
C GLY A 343 -10.60 5.96 -36.23
N GLY A 344 -10.42 6.99 -35.39
CA GLY A 344 -11.48 7.94 -35.04
C GLY A 344 -12.45 7.45 -33.95
N ARG A 345 -12.24 6.27 -33.36
CA ARG A 345 -13.08 5.71 -32.29
C ARG A 345 -12.28 5.50 -30.99
N PRO A 346 -12.87 5.83 -29.82
CA PRO A 346 -12.25 5.55 -28.53
C PRO A 346 -12.32 4.05 -28.20
N GLU A 347 -11.18 3.43 -27.97
CA GLU A 347 -11.06 2.00 -27.69
C GLU A 347 -10.09 1.74 -26.54
N VAL A 348 -10.41 0.75 -25.70
CA VAL A 348 -9.50 0.23 -24.69
C VAL A 348 -8.58 -0.75 -25.38
N LEU A 349 -7.27 -0.51 -25.30
CA LEU A 349 -6.26 -1.22 -26.06
C LEU A 349 -5.36 -2.04 -25.14
N SER A 350 -4.99 -3.25 -25.58
CA SER A 350 -3.92 -4.02 -24.96
C SER A 350 -2.54 -3.45 -25.32
N LEU A 351 -1.48 -3.93 -24.66
CA LEU A 351 -0.10 -3.57 -25.03
C LEU A 351 0.21 -3.92 -26.48
N ARG A 352 -0.25 -5.10 -26.94
CA ARG A 352 -0.04 -5.57 -28.30
C ARG A 352 -0.80 -4.71 -29.32
N ASP A 353 -2.04 -4.32 -29.03
CA ASP A 353 -2.83 -3.44 -29.90
C ASP A 353 -2.12 -2.10 -30.15
N ILE A 354 -1.52 -1.51 -29.12
CA ILE A 354 -0.81 -0.22 -29.23
C ILE A 354 0.45 -0.38 -30.09
N ILE A 355 1.26 -1.43 -29.84
CA ILE A 355 2.47 -1.71 -30.62
C ILE A 355 2.13 -1.98 -32.08
N GLU A 356 1.13 -2.81 -32.35
CA GLU A 356 0.66 -3.12 -33.69
C GLU A 356 0.18 -1.87 -34.44
N ALA A 357 -0.65 -1.04 -33.79
CA ALA A 357 -1.15 0.19 -34.38
C ALA A 357 0.00 1.14 -34.75
N PHE A 358 1.01 1.26 -33.88
CA PHE A 358 2.18 2.08 -34.14
C PHE A 358 3.06 1.54 -35.28
N VAL A 359 3.35 0.24 -35.32
CA VAL A 359 4.17 -0.38 -36.39
C VAL A 359 3.49 -0.25 -37.75
N ARG A 360 2.18 -0.49 -37.82
CA ARG A 360 1.39 -0.28 -39.05
C ARG A 360 1.42 1.18 -39.50
N PHE A 361 1.30 2.11 -38.56
CA PHE A 361 1.43 3.53 -38.87
C PHE A 361 2.82 3.89 -39.38
N ARG A 362 3.91 3.34 -38.80
CA ARG A 362 5.25 3.57 -39.35
C ARG A 362 5.41 3.03 -40.76
N GLU A 363 4.87 1.84 -41.06
CA GLU A 363 4.86 1.26 -42.41
C GLU A 363 4.19 2.22 -43.41
N GLU A 364 3.05 2.82 -43.06
CA GLU A 364 2.38 3.83 -43.88
C GLU A 364 3.27 5.07 -44.10
N VAL A 365 3.83 5.61 -43.02
CA VAL A 365 4.65 6.84 -43.07
C VAL A 365 5.95 6.60 -43.86
N ILE A 366 6.59 5.41 -43.79
CA ILE A 366 7.76 5.06 -44.63
C ILE A 366 7.32 5.01 -46.09
N THR A 367 6.22 4.33 -46.37
CA THR A 367 5.69 4.17 -47.73
C THR A 367 5.39 5.52 -48.37
N ARG A 368 4.72 6.42 -47.65
CA ARG A 368 4.41 7.78 -48.12
C ARG A 368 5.67 8.60 -48.35
N ARG A 369 6.61 8.61 -47.40
CA ARG A 369 7.92 9.28 -47.55
C ARG A 369 8.66 8.78 -48.78
N SER A 370 8.77 7.47 -48.95
CA SER A 370 9.46 6.86 -50.08
C SER A 370 8.79 7.17 -51.42
N LYS A 371 7.45 7.23 -51.47
CA LYS A 371 6.71 7.68 -52.66
C LYS A 371 6.98 9.15 -52.99
N PHE A 372 6.98 10.03 -51.98
CA PHE A 372 7.25 11.45 -52.16
C PHE A 372 8.67 11.69 -52.67
N GLU A 373 9.67 11.06 -52.04
CA GLU A 373 11.07 11.16 -52.44
C GLU A 373 11.28 10.55 -53.83
N LEU A 374 10.61 9.44 -54.15
CA LEU A 374 10.67 8.81 -55.47
C LEU A 374 10.10 9.73 -56.55
N ALA A 375 8.94 10.34 -56.32
CA ALA A 375 8.33 11.27 -57.26
C ALA A 375 9.25 12.47 -57.53
N LYS A 376 9.78 13.08 -56.46
CA LYS A 376 10.71 14.21 -56.57
C LYS A 376 12.03 13.84 -57.26
N ALA A 377 12.58 12.67 -56.95
CA ALA A 377 13.79 12.17 -57.59
C ALA A 377 13.56 11.87 -59.08
N ARG A 378 12.41 11.29 -59.45
CA ARG A 378 12.02 11.05 -60.85
C ARG A 378 11.83 12.35 -61.62
N ASP A 379 11.14 13.34 -61.06
CA ASP A 379 10.96 14.65 -61.71
C ASP A 379 12.31 15.32 -61.99
N ARG A 380 13.25 15.26 -61.03
CA ARG A 380 14.59 15.81 -61.20
C ARG A 380 15.42 15.01 -62.21
N ALA A 381 15.41 13.69 -62.12
CA ALA A 381 16.12 12.81 -63.04
C ALA A 381 15.60 12.95 -64.48
N HIS A 382 14.29 13.13 -64.66
CA HIS A 382 13.66 13.40 -65.95
C HIS A 382 14.23 14.64 -66.61
N ILE A 383 14.40 15.73 -65.86
CA ILE A 383 15.04 16.96 -66.36
C ILE A 383 16.51 16.69 -66.73
N LEU A 384 17.27 16.00 -65.87
CA LEU A 384 18.69 15.71 -66.10
C LEU A 384 18.91 14.82 -67.33
N LEU A 385 18.02 13.86 -67.62
CA LEU A 385 18.08 13.07 -68.86
C LEU A 385 18.10 13.97 -70.11
N GLY A 386 17.19 14.96 -70.15
CA GLY A 386 17.15 15.93 -71.25
C GLY A 386 18.41 16.81 -71.32
N LEU A 387 18.96 17.20 -70.18
CA LEU A 387 20.19 17.99 -70.11
C LEU A 387 21.42 17.19 -70.57
N VAL A 388 21.52 15.91 -70.21
CA VAL A 388 22.59 15.02 -70.70
C VAL A 388 22.53 14.92 -72.22
N ILE A 389 21.34 14.65 -72.80
CA ILE A 389 21.16 14.61 -74.26
C ILE A 389 21.61 15.93 -74.89
N ALA A 390 21.20 17.06 -74.33
CA ALA A 390 21.49 18.37 -74.89
C ALA A 390 22.98 18.72 -74.85
N VAL A 391 23.67 18.38 -73.75
CA VAL A 391 25.11 18.62 -73.61
C VAL A 391 25.93 17.67 -74.49
N THR A 392 25.52 16.40 -74.62
CA THR A 392 26.15 15.44 -75.53
C THR A 392 25.99 15.86 -77.00
N ASN A 393 24.89 16.52 -77.37
CA ASN A 393 24.58 16.94 -78.74
C ASN A 393 24.55 18.47 -78.91
N LEU A 394 25.45 19.18 -78.21
CA LEU A 394 25.42 20.64 -78.07
C LEU A 394 25.38 21.40 -79.41
N ASP A 395 26.21 21.03 -80.38
CA ASP A 395 26.28 21.71 -81.67
C ASP A 395 24.95 21.64 -82.43
N GLU A 396 24.23 20.53 -82.31
CA GLU A 396 22.92 20.35 -82.92
C GLU A 396 21.84 21.17 -82.21
N VAL A 397 21.84 21.18 -80.89
CA VAL A 397 20.92 21.99 -80.08
C VAL A 397 21.12 23.48 -80.39
N VAL A 398 22.36 23.97 -80.40
CA VAL A 398 22.71 25.37 -80.70
C VAL A 398 22.30 25.74 -82.13
N ARG A 399 22.49 24.84 -83.09
CA ARG A 399 22.06 25.04 -84.48
C ARG A 399 20.54 25.20 -84.59
N ILE A 400 19.76 24.35 -83.91
CA ILE A 400 18.29 24.46 -83.89
C ILE A 400 17.85 25.78 -83.26
N ILE A 401 18.45 26.16 -82.12
CA ILE A 401 18.13 27.41 -81.42
C ILE A 401 18.47 28.63 -82.28
N ARG A 402 19.67 28.68 -82.88
CA ARG A 402 20.09 29.81 -83.74
C ARG A 402 19.32 29.90 -85.06
N GLY A 403 18.80 28.78 -85.55
CA GLY A 403 18.02 28.72 -86.80
C GLY A 403 16.54 29.08 -86.64
N SER A 404 16.04 29.21 -85.41
CA SER A 404 14.64 29.50 -85.12
C SER A 404 14.40 31.01 -84.95
N ALA A 405 13.28 31.53 -85.47
CA ALA A 405 12.95 32.96 -85.38
C ALA A 405 12.37 33.36 -84.00
N SER A 406 11.91 32.38 -83.22
CA SER A 406 11.37 32.62 -81.86
C SER A 406 11.68 31.46 -80.90
N PRO A 407 11.63 31.71 -79.57
CA PRO A 407 11.75 30.64 -78.58
C PRO A 407 10.67 29.56 -78.73
N ALA A 408 9.46 29.92 -79.14
CA ALA A 408 8.36 28.97 -79.35
C ALA A 408 8.65 28.01 -80.52
N GLU A 409 9.25 28.52 -81.60
CA GLU A 409 9.68 27.72 -82.75
C GLU A 409 10.85 26.81 -82.39
N ALA A 410 11.88 27.33 -81.70
CA ALA A 410 13.00 26.52 -81.22
C ALA A 410 12.53 25.37 -80.33
N ARG A 411 11.55 25.65 -79.49
CA ARG A 411 10.95 24.68 -78.57
C ARG A 411 10.18 23.58 -79.30
N ALA A 412 9.34 23.95 -80.27
CA ALA A 412 8.63 22.98 -81.11
C ALA A 412 9.62 22.10 -81.90
N ALA A 413 10.68 22.71 -82.44
CA ALA A 413 11.72 21.99 -83.19
C ALA A 413 12.48 21.00 -82.31
N LEU A 414 12.90 21.40 -81.10
CA LEU A 414 13.62 20.53 -80.15
C LEU A 414 12.76 19.37 -79.64
N ILE A 415 11.45 19.58 -79.44
CA ILE A 415 10.50 18.52 -79.04
C ILE A 415 10.31 17.50 -80.17
N SER A 416 10.14 17.96 -81.40
CA SER A 416 9.91 17.08 -82.56
C SER A 416 11.14 16.27 -83.01
N ARG A 417 12.33 16.65 -82.55
CA ARG A 417 13.60 16.03 -82.93
C ARG A 417 13.82 14.72 -82.16
N GLU A 418 14.22 13.68 -82.90
CA GLU A 418 14.61 12.39 -82.33
C GLU A 418 16.11 12.31 -82.00
N TRP A 419 16.46 12.16 -80.73
CA TRP A 419 17.85 12.16 -80.25
C TRP A 419 18.40 10.75 -80.02
N PRO A 420 19.72 10.51 -80.11
CA PRO A 420 20.31 9.21 -79.76
C PRO A 420 20.13 8.87 -78.28
N ARG A 421 19.71 7.64 -77.96
CA ARG A 421 19.40 7.22 -76.57
C ARG A 421 20.54 6.53 -75.80
N ALA A 422 21.64 6.17 -76.47
CA ALA A 422 22.62 5.21 -75.95
C ALA A 422 23.25 5.59 -74.59
N GLU A 423 23.56 6.87 -74.37
CA GLU A 423 24.18 7.33 -73.11
C GLU A 423 23.21 7.33 -71.91
N ILE A 424 21.90 7.41 -72.17
CA ILE A 424 20.88 7.53 -71.11
C ILE A 424 20.04 6.26 -70.93
N GLU A 425 20.20 5.27 -71.79
CA GLU A 425 19.43 4.03 -71.81
C GLU A 425 19.37 3.28 -70.46
N PRO A 426 20.44 3.21 -69.64
CA PRO A 426 20.37 2.60 -68.31
C PRO A 426 19.42 3.32 -67.34
N TYR A 427 19.23 4.63 -67.52
CA TYR A 427 18.50 5.49 -66.58
C TYR A 427 17.01 5.63 -66.94
N ILE A 428 16.67 5.59 -68.24
CA ILE A 428 15.28 5.74 -68.72
C ILE A 428 14.33 4.77 -68.02
N LYS A 429 14.73 3.49 -67.87
CA LYS A 429 13.89 2.45 -67.25
C LYS A 429 13.52 2.76 -65.79
N LEU A 430 14.41 3.39 -65.03
CA LEU A 430 14.18 3.73 -63.62
C LEU A 430 13.30 4.98 -63.47
N VAL A 431 13.48 5.94 -64.38
CA VAL A 431 12.91 7.29 -64.29
C VAL A 431 11.51 7.38 -64.90
N GLU A 432 11.29 6.82 -66.10
CA GLU A 432 10.07 7.11 -66.87
C GLU A 432 8.87 6.21 -66.53
N ALA A 433 9.06 5.08 -65.83
CA ALA A 433 7.96 4.25 -65.28
C ALA A 433 6.81 3.90 -66.26
N VAL A 434 7.05 3.83 -67.58
CA VAL A 434 6.03 3.43 -68.56
C VAL A 434 6.38 2.07 -69.18
N GLU A 435 5.40 1.15 -69.24
CA GLU A 435 5.48 -0.14 -69.94
C GLU A 435 5.67 -0.01 -71.47
N SER A 436 5.63 1.22 -72.01
CA SER A 436 5.70 1.51 -73.45
C SER A 436 6.94 2.29 -73.87
N ILE A 437 8.09 2.07 -73.24
CA ILE A 437 9.37 2.46 -73.86
C ILE A 437 9.59 1.47 -75.01
N GLY A 438 9.12 1.83 -76.20
CA GLY A 438 9.37 1.05 -77.41
C GLY A 438 10.87 0.79 -77.58
N THR A 439 11.21 -0.27 -78.30
CA THR A 439 12.60 -0.63 -78.69
C THR A 439 13.27 0.39 -79.63
N SER A 440 12.70 1.59 -79.79
CA SER A 440 13.22 2.63 -80.69
C SER A 440 14.59 3.12 -80.22
N PRO A 441 15.63 3.14 -81.08
CA PRO A 441 16.98 3.63 -80.72
C PRO A 441 17.04 5.15 -80.47
N THR A 442 15.91 5.85 -80.61
CA THR A 442 15.80 7.30 -80.45
C THR A 442 14.96 7.70 -79.25
N TYR A 443 15.20 8.91 -78.74
CA TYR A 443 14.51 9.54 -77.61
C TYR A 443 13.93 10.88 -78.01
N GLN A 444 12.68 11.17 -77.64
CA GLN A 444 12.04 12.47 -77.89
C GLN A 444 11.95 13.26 -76.58
N LEU A 445 12.36 14.52 -76.63
CA LEU A 445 12.37 15.39 -75.45
C LEU A 445 10.96 15.84 -75.08
N SER A 446 10.63 15.78 -73.80
CA SER A 446 9.40 16.37 -73.25
C SER A 446 9.45 17.90 -73.21
N ASP A 447 8.27 18.52 -73.13
CA ASP A 447 8.11 19.97 -72.98
C ASP A 447 8.96 20.52 -71.82
N ILE A 448 8.92 19.86 -70.66
CA ILE A 448 9.64 20.26 -69.43
C ILE A 448 11.16 20.19 -69.63
N GLN A 449 11.67 19.11 -70.24
CA GLN A 449 13.09 18.98 -70.55
C GLN A 449 13.56 20.10 -71.50
N VAL A 450 12.77 20.41 -72.53
CA VAL A 450 13.15 21.49 -73.46
C VAL A 450 13.15 22.86 -72.78
N ARG A 451 12.27 23.16 -71.80
CA ARG A 451 12.42 24.41 -71.00
C ARG A 451 13.77 24.42 -70.29
N ALA A 452 14.10 23.34 -69.60
CA ALA A 452 15.34 23.25 -68.84
C ALA A 452 16.59 23.38 -69.74
N ILE A 453 16.54 22.86 -70.96
CA ILE A 453 17.61 23.02 -71.96
C ILE A 453 17.74 24.48 -72.42
N LEU A 454 16.62 25.16 -72.67
CA LEU A 454 16.64 26.58 -73.06
C LEU A 454 17.09 27.51 -71.93
N ASP A 455 16.87 27.12 -70.67
CA ASP A 455 17.32 27.84 -69.47
C ASP A 455 18.79 27.50 -69.08
N LEU A 456 19.46 26.63 -69.83
CA LEU A 456 20.82 26.18 -69.55
C LEU A 456 21.82 27.33 -69.72
N ARG A 457 22.63 27.56 -68.68
CA ARG A 457 23.65 28.63 -68.65
C ARG A 457 25.00 28.13 -69.16
N LEU A 458 25.73 28.97 -69.89
CA LEU A 458 27.00 28.60 -70.56
C LEU A 458 28.05 27.93 -69.65
N HIS A 459 28.11 28.24 -68.35
CA HIS A 459 29.07 27.60 -67.43
C HIS A 459 28.84 26.10 -67.24
N ARG A 460 27.60 25.61 -67.45
CA ARG A 460 27.23 24.19 -67.40
C ARG A 460 27.72 23.40 -68.61
N LEU A 461 28.25 24.06 -69.64
CA LEU A 461 28.78 23.43 -70.86
C LEU A 461 30.28 23.10 -70.76
N THR A 462 30.92 23.40 -69.63
CA THR A 462 32.29 22.96 -69.36
C THR A 462 32.33 21.43 -69.17
N VAL A 463 33.51 20.82 -69.34
CA VAL A 463 33.69 19.38 -69.09
C VAL A 463 33.24 19.02 -67.67
N LEU A 464 33.68 19.81 -66.67
CA LEU A 464 33.27 19.63 -65.27
C LEU A 464 31.75 19.77 -65.09
N GLY A 465 31.11 20.75 -65.72
CA GLY A 465 29.66 20.94 -65.64
C GLY A 465 28.85 19.81 -66.27
N ARG A 466 29.38 19.17 -67.33
CA ARG A 466 28.79 17.96 -67.92
C ARG A 466 28.91 16.77 -66.97
N ASP A 467 30.09 16.57 -66.41
CA ASP A 467 30.37 15.47 -65.48
C ASP A 467 29.48 15.60 -64.23
N GLU A 468 29.34 16.81 -63.66
CA GLU A 468 28.42 17.09 -62.54
C GLU A 468 26.97 16.68 -62.83
N ILE A 469 26.46 16.95 -64.04
CA ILE A 469 25.09 16.59 -64.45
C ILE A 469 24.95 15.07 -64.55
N GLY A 470 25.96 14.40 -65.12
CA GLY A 470 25.99 12.93 -65.21
C GLY A 470 26.06 12.26 -63.84
N ASP A 471 26.91 12.75 -62.96
CA ASP A 471 27.09 12.25 -61.59
C ASP A 471 25.83 12.48 -60.73
N GLU A 472 25.17 13.65 -60.87
CA GLU A 472 23.88 13.93 -60.23
C GLU A 472 22.81 12.93 -60.68
N LEU A 473 22.73 12.66 -62.00
CA LEU A 473 21.79 11.69 -62.56
C LEU A 473 22.08 10.26 -62.06
N ALA A 474 23.34 9.84 -62.04
CA ALA A 474 23.74 8.52 -61.54
C ALA A 474 23.39 8.36 -60.06
N THR A 475 23.63 9.38 -59.24
CA THR A 475 23.26 9.40 -57.81
C THR A 475 21.75 9.30 -57.62
N LEU A 476 20.97 10.07 -58.38
CA LEU A 476 19.51 9.99 -58.34
C LEU A 476 18.98 8.66 -58.84
N ALA A 477 19.58 8.06 -59.86
CA ALA A 477 19.20 6.73 -60.34
C ALA A 477 19.43 5.65 -59.29
N ALA A 478 20.56 5.70 -58.55
CA ALA A 478 20.80 4.79 -57.43
C ALA A 478 19.76 4.98 -56.31
N SER A 479 19.44 6.24 -55.97
CA SER A 479 18.40 6.56 -54.99
C SER A 479 17.00 6.08 -55.41
N ILE A 480 16.63 6.27 -56.68
CA ILE A 480 15.37 5.77 -57.26
C ILE A 480 15.31 4.25 -57.18
N GLY A 481 16.41 3.56 -57.49
CA GLY A 481 16.51 2.10 -57.38
C GLY A 481 16.24 1.62 -55.95
N GLU A 482 16.86 2.24 -54.95
CA GLU A 482 16.64 1.91 -53.54
C GLU A 482 15.21 2.24 -53.09
N LEU A 483 14.65 3.38 -53.50
CA LEU A 483 13.26 3.75 -53.16
C LEU A 483 12.25 2.76 -53.77
N LEU A 484 12.48 2.30 -55.01
CA LEU A 484 11.67 1.26 -55.63
C LEU A 484 11.81 -0.08 -54.93
N HIS A 485 13.02 -0.42 -54.46
CA HIS A 485 13.26 -1.62 -53.65
C HIS A 485 12.48 -1.57 -52.33
N ILE A 486 12.53 -0.45 -51.59
CA ILE A 486 11.76 -0.24 -50.36
C ILE A 486 10.24 -0.36 -50.61
N LEU A 487 9.74 0.19 -51.73
CA LEU A 487 8.31 0.14 -52.06
C LEU A 487 7.85 -1.22 -52.61
N GLY A 488 8.77 -1.99 -53.20
CA GLY A 488 8.50 -3.28 -53.81
C GLY A 488 8.73 -4.49 -52.89
N ASP A 489 9.56 -4.33 -51.85
CA ASP A 489 9.89 -5.38 -50.89
C ASP A 489 9.59 -4.95 -49.44
N ARG A 490 8.63 -5.65 -48.84
CA ARG A 490 8.23 -5.41 -47.45
C ARG A 490 9.33 -5.76 -46.44
N ALA A 491 10.19 -6.74 -46.76
CA ALA A 491 11.33 -7.06 -45.90
C ALA A 491 12.30 -5.87 -45.83
N ARG A 492 12.61 -5.26 -46.98
CA ARG A 492 13.46 -4.07 -47.03
C ARG A 492 12.84 -2.88 -46.29
N LEU A 493 11.53 -2.68 -46.40
CA LEU A 493 10.83 -1.65 -45.61
C LEU A 493 11.01 -1.86 -44.10
N TYR A 494 10.91 -3.11 -43.61
CA TYR A 494 11.11 -3.40 -42.20
C TYR A 494 12.58 -3.31 -41.77
N GLU A 495 13.54 -3.58 -42.65
CA GLU A 495 14.95 -3.31 -42.39
C GLU A 495 15.18 -1.81 -42.14
N VAL A 496 14.66 -0.95 -43.02
CA VAL A 496 14.74 0.51 -42.85
C VAL A 496 14.07 0.95 -41.55
N MET A 497 12.91 0.37 -41.20
CA MET A 497 12.24 0.68 -39.93
C MET A 497 13.10 0.28 -38.72
N GLN A 498 13.78 -0.88 -38.78
CA GLN A 498 14.69 -1.31 -37.72
C GLN A 498 15.94 -0.43 -37.62
N GLU A 499 16.54 -0.02 -38.74
CA GLU A 499 17.65 0.93 -38.78
C GLU A 499 17.27 2.26 -38.12
N GLU A 500 16.07 2.77 -38.39
CA GLU A 500 15.55 3.98 -37.73
C GLU A 500 15.31 3.78 -36.24
N PHE A 501 14.78 2.63 -35.81
CA PHE A 501 14.64 2.31 -34.39
C PHE A 501 15.99 2.20 -33.68
N ASP A 502 17.00 1.64 -34.34
CA ASP A 502 18.35 1.59 -33.78
C ASP A 502 18.96 2.98 -33.61
N ALA A 503 18.73 3.90 -34.56
CA ALA A 503 19.12 5.30 -34.41
C ALA A 503 18.43 5.96 -33.20
N ILE A 504 17.13 5.70 -33.00
CA ILE A 504 16.37 6.20 -31.84
C ILE A 504 16.93 5.63 -30.52
N LEU A 505 17.27 4.35 -30.47
CA LEU A 505 17.87 3.71 -29.29
C LEU A 505 19.23 4.34 -28.95
N VAL A 506 20.08 4.52 -29.95
CA VAL A 506 21.42 5.11 -29.77
C VAL A 506 21.33 6.55 -29.24
N GLU A 507 20.39 7.35 -29.75
CA GLU A 507 20.30 8.77 -29.38
C GLU A 507 19.52 9.02 -28.09
N PHE A 508 18.46 8.24 -27.82
CA PHE A 508 17.46 8.60 -26.81
C PHE A 508 17.17 7.53 -25.74
N ALA A 509 17.72 6.31 -25.83
CA ALA A 509 17.51 5.32 -24.79
C ALA A 509 18.17 5.76 -23.48
N THR A 510 17.45 5.59 -22.36
CA THR A 510 17.99 5.82 -21.03
C THR A 510 17.75 4.58 -20.15
N PRO A 511 18.56 4.37 -19.11
CA PRO A 511 18.29 3.33 -18.11
C PRO A 511 16.89 3.50 -17.50
N ARG A 512 16.31 2.40 -17.03
CA ARG A 512 15.07 2.42 -16.25
C ARG A 512 15.30 3.16 -14.93
N LYS A 513 14.35 4.00 -14.53
CA LYS A 513 14.38 4.72 -13.23
C LYS A 513 13.65 3.94 -12.15
N THR A 514 12.51 3.37 -12.49
CA THR A 514 11.65 2.63 -11.54
C THR A 514 12.19 1.24 -11.29
N GLU A 515 12.11 0.73 -10.07
CA GLU A 515 12.44 -0.66 -9.75
C GLU A 515 11.17 -1.47 -9.52
N ILE A 516 11.14 -2.72 -10.00
CA ILE A 516 10.03 -3.64 -9.74
C ILE A 516 10.45 -4.58 -8.61
N ALA A 517 9.94 -4.33 -7.42
CA ALA A 517 10.12 -5.17 -6.26
C ALA A 517 9.17 -6.38 -6.30
N PRO A 518 9.46 -7.46 -5.54
CA PRO A 518 8.48 -8.50 -5.26
C PRO A 518 7.16 -7.91 -4.77
N ALA A 519 6.05 -8.62 -5.00
CA ALA A 519 4.80 -8.24 -4.37
C ALA A 519 5.03 -8.25 -2.85
N GLY A 520 4.74 -7.14 -2.18
CA GLY A 520 4.81 -7.09 -0.73
C GLY A 520 3.71 -7.96 -0.13
N ASP A 521 4.00 -8.57 1.01
CA ASP A 521 2.97 -9.22 1.83
C ASP A 521 1.91 -8.19 2.23
N SER A 522 0.69 -8.65 2.46
CA SER A 522 -0.35 -7.81 3.03
C SER A 522 0.08 -7.37 4.42
N ILE A 523 0.12 -6.07 4.66
CA ILE A 523 0.39 -5.51 5.99
C ILE A 523 -0.81 -5.85 6.88
N ASP A 524 -0.58 -6.67 7.89
CA ASP A 524 -1.58 -6.98 8.89
C ASP A 524 -1.65 -5.85 9.94
N ASP A 525 -2.80 -5.70 10.60
CA ASP A 525 -2.96 -4.65 11.64
C ASP A 525 -1.91 -4.78 12.75
N GLU A 526 -1.38 -5.99 12.96
CA GLU A 526 -0.35 -6.27 13.95
C GLU A 526 1.04 -5.74 13.55
N ASP A 527 1.36 -5.71 12.25
CA ASP A 527 2.64 -5.17 11.76
C ASP A 527 2.77 -3.65 11.96
N LEU A 528 1.66 -3.01 12.32
CA LEU A 528 1.56 -1.60 12.67
C LEU A 528 1.81 -1.35 14.16
N ILE A 529 1.92 -2.39 14.99
CA ILE A 529 2.01 -2.25 16.45
C ILE A 529 3.44 -2.51 16.91
N GLU A 530 3.97 -1.65 17.78
CA GLU A 530 5.27 -1.88 18.40
C GLU A 530 5.22 -3.03 19.42
N ARG A 531 6.29 -3.80 19.49
CA ARG A 531 6.49 -4.81 20.54
C ARG A 531 6.98 -4.10 21.81
N GLU A 532 6.08 -3.96 22.77
CA GLU A 532 6.36 -3.31 24.05
C GLU A 532 5.80 -4.16 25.21
N ASP A 533 6.46 -4.08 26.37
CA ASP A 533 5.99 -4.70 27.60
C ASP A 533 4.83 -3.89 28.20
N MET A 534 3.71 -4.57 28.42
CA MET A 534 2.47 -4.02 28.95
C MET A 534 2.11 -4.70 30.27
N VAL A 535 1.67 -3.90 31.23
CA VAL A 535 0.96 -4.37 32.42
C VAL A 535 -0.53 -4.46 32.08
N VAL A 536 -1.08 -5.66 32.15
CA VAL A 536 -2.52 -5.90 32.02
C VAL A 536 -3.12 -6.00 33.43
N THR A 537 -4.21 -5.27 33.65
CA THR A 537 -4.92 -5.24 34.93
C THR A 537 -6.36 -5.66 34.72
N VAL A 538 -6.85 -6.59 35.53
CA VAL A 538 -8.24 -7.06 35.57
C VAL A 538 -8.81 -6.78 36.96
N THR A 539 -10.03 -6.24 37.03
CA THR A 539 -10.72 -5.95 38.29
C THR A 539 -11.85 -6.93 38.58
N HIS A 540 -12.26 -6.99 39.85
CA HIS A 540 -13.39 -7.82 40.29
C HIS A 540 -14.69 -7.45 39.58
N GLY A 541 -14.92 -6.15 39.33
CA GLY A 541 -16.05 -5.65 38.54
C GLY A 541 -16.03 -6.02 37.05
N GLY A 542 -15.05 -6.80 36.59
CA GLY A 542 -14.97 -7.26 35.21
C GLY A 542 -14.42 -6.22 34.23
N TYR A 543 -13.64 -5.25 34.73
CA TYR A 543 -12.92 -4.29 33.88
C TYR A 543 -11.54 -4.82 33.54
N ILE A 544 -11.07 -4.50 32.34
CA ILE A 544 -9.71 -4.82 31.89
C ILE A 544 -9.06 -3.58 31.24
N LYS A 545 -7.75 -3.47 31.38
CA LYS A 545 -6.91 -2.50 30.66
C LYS A 545 -5.49 -3.02 30.42
N ARG A 546 -4.81 -2.39 29.47
CA ARG A 546 -3.35 -2.44 29.30
C ARG A 546 -2.73 -1.09 29.63
N THR A 547 -1.53 -1.08 30.19
CA THR A 547 -0.74 0.12 30.48
C THR A 547 0.74 -0.18 30.19
N PRO A 548 1.50 0.70 29.52
CA PRO A 548 2.93 0.45 29.31
C PRO A 548 3.68 0.25 30.62
N LEU A 549 4.60 -0.72 30.67
CA LEU A 549 5.39 -1.03 31.87
C LEU A 549 6.19 0.18 32.37
N GLU A 550 6.66 1.03 31.45
CA GLU A 550 7.36 2.27 31.79
C GLU A 550 6.49 3.26 32.58
N ALA A 551 5.17 3.28 32.37
CA ALA A 551 4.28 4.16 33.11
C ALA A 551 4.17 3.77 34.60
N PHE A 552 4.50 2.52 34.94
CA PHE A 552 4.69 2.06 36.31
C PHE A 552 6.10 2.32 36.84
N ARG A 553 7.12 2.38 35.97
CA ARG A 553 8.52 2.61 36.32
C ARG A 553 8.95 4.06 36.09
N ALA A 554 8.74 4.95 37.08
CA ALA A 554 9.45 6.24 37.11
C ALA A 554 9.73 6.79 38.52
N GLN A 555 10.91 6.46 39.09
CA GLN A 555 11.90 7.45 39.57
C GLN A 555 13.28 6.80 39.86
N ARG A 556 14.38 7.49 39.51
CA ARG A 556 15.77 7.10 39.88
C ARG A 556 16.10 7.53 41.30
N ARG A 557 16.78 6.65 42.05
CA ARG A 557 17.44 6.80 43.36
C ARG A 557 16.78 7.78 44.34
N GLY A 558 15.97 7.24 45.24
CA GLY A 558 15.62 7.86 46.53
C GLY A 558 14.24 8.51 46.66
N GLY A 559 13.34 8.35 45.68
CA GLY A 559 11.95 8.81 45.75
C GLY A 559 10.96 7.64 45.85
N LYS A 560 9.93 7.78 46.71
CA LYS A 560 8.80 6.85 46.84
C LYS A 560 8.13 6.64 45.47
N GLY A 561 7.80 5.39 45.13
CA GLY A 561 7.20 5.03 43.86
C GLY A 561 5.87 5.76 43.62
N ARG A 562 5.46 5.90 42.35
CA ARG A 562 4.08 6.28 42.04
C ARG A 562 3.20 5.09 42.40
N SER A 563 2.30 5.30 43.35
CA SER A 563 1.29 4.30 43.71
C SER A 563 0.55 3.83 42.45
N GLY A 564 0.34 2.51 42.35
CA GLY A 564 -0.62 1.92 41.43
C GLY A 564 -2.03 2.42 41.72
N MET A 565 -3.02 1.96 40.96
CA MET A 565 -4.42 2.36 41.09
C MET A 565 -4.83 2.50 42.55
N SER A 566 -5.16 3.70 43.02
CA SER A 566 -5.87 3.87 44.28
C SER A 566 -7.24 3.27 44.05
N THR A 567 -7.42 2.03 44.50
CA THR A 567 -8.72 1.39 44.52
C THR A 567 -9.57 2.24 45.46
N LYS A 568 -10.42 3.12 44.91
CA LYS A 568 -11.58 3.59 45.66
C LYS A 568 -12.27 2.37 46.25
N GLU A 569 -12.88 2.52 47.42
CA GLU A 569 -13.39 1.49 48.33
C GLU A 569 -14.35 0.41 47.71
N GLU A 570 -14.60 0.42 46.39
CA GLU A 570 -15.65 -0.37 45.72
C GLU A 570 -15.18 -1.35 44.62
N ASP A 571 -13.93 -1.31 44.12
CA ASP A 571 -13.47 -2.29 43.09
C ASP A 571 -11.96 -2.58 43.18
N ALA A 572 -11.61 -3.85 43.41
CA ALA A 572 -10.24 -4.32 43.61
C ALA A 572 -9.67 -5.01 42.37
N VAL A 573 -8.36 -4.94 42.19
CA VAL A 573 -7.63 -5.70 41.16
C VAL A 573 -7.61 -7.17 41.54
N THR A 574 -8.06 -8.04 40.63
CA THR A 574 -8.05 -9.50 40.81
C THR A 574 -6.87 -10.17 40.13
N GLU A 575 -6.43 -9.64 39.00
CA GLU A 575 -5.26 -10.14 38.27
C GLU A 575 -4.42 -8.96 37.73
N LEU A 576 -3.10 -9.09 37.85
CA LEU A 576 -2.14 -8.17 37.27
C LEU A 576 -0.96 -9.00 36.74
N PHE A 577 -0.62 -8.82 35.46
CA PHE A 577 0.51 -9.52 34.86
C PHE A 577 1.20 -8.65 33.81
N VAL A 578 2.49 -8.91 33.59
CA VAL A 578 3.31 -8.24 32.58
C VAL A 578 3.43 -9.15 31.36
N THR A 579 3.20 -8.60 30.17
CA THR A 579 3.21 -9.35 28.92
C THR A 579 3.43 -8.42 27.72
N SER A 580 3.74 -8.96 26.54
CA SER A 580 4.00 -8.17 25.33
C SER A 580 2.70 -7.77 24.63
N THR A 581 2.68 -6.66 23.90
CA THR A 581 1.54 -6.24 23.06
C THR A 581 1.05 -7.32 22.10
N HIS A 582 1.95 -8.18 21.63
CA HIS A 582 1.66 -9.21 20.64
C HIS A 582 1.18 -10.51 21.28
N THR A 583 1.34 -10.66 22.61
CA THR A 583 0.91 -11.84 23.33
C THR A 583 -0.61 -12.06 23.19
N PRO A 584 -1.06 -13.26 22.82
CA PRO A 584 -2.46 -13.61 22.86
C PRO A 584 -2.93 -13.93 24.29
N VAL A 585 -4.11 -13.43 24.63
CA VAL A 585 -4.80 -13.67 25.90
C VAL A 585 -6.10 -14.42 25.61
N LEU A 586 -6.32 -15.50 26.36
CA LEU A 586 -7.56 -16.27 26.34
C LEU A 586 -8.48 -15.83 27.49
N PHE A 587 -9.77 -15.72 27.19
CA PHE A 587 -10.81 -15.35 28.14
C PHE A 587 -11.81 -16.50 28.21
N PHE A 588 -11.88 -17.18 29.35
CA PHE A 588 -12.82 -18.28 29.55
C PHE A 588 -14.04 -17.80 30.32
N SER A 589 -15.24 -18.18 29.87
CA SER A 589 -16.49 -17.86 30.56
C SER A 589 -17.03 -19.03 31.36
N ASP A 590 -17.90 -18.72 32.33
CA ASP A 590 -18.66 -19.67 33.14
C ASP A 590 -19.51 -20.62 32.30
N HIS A 591 -20.00 -20.17 31.14
CA HIS A 591 -20.70 -20.97 30.12
C HIS A 591 -19.77 -21.92 29.33
N GLY A 592 -18.48 -21.97 29.62
CA GLY A 592 -17.53 -22.89 28.98
C GLY A 592 -17.06 -22.44 27.60
N LYS A 593 -17.28 -21.17 27.22
CA LYS A 593 -16.69 -20.60 26.00
C LYS A 593 -15.31 -20.02 26.27
N VAL A 594 -14.50 -19.94 25.23
CA VAL A 594 -13.23 -19.24 25.20
C VAL A 594 -13.23 -18.20 24.09
N TYR A 595 -12.71 -17.03 24.40
CA TYR A 595 -12.46 -15.93 23.47
C TYR A 595 -10.96 -15.62 23.44
N ARG A 596 -10.48 -15.01 22.36
CA ARG A 596 -9.07 -14.64 22.19
C ARG A 596 -8.93 -13.20 21.74
N LYS A 597 -8.03 -12.45 22.37
CA LYS A 597 -7.56 -11.13 21.92
C LYS A 597 -6.05 -11.06 22.12
N LYS A 598 -5.34 -10.35 21.25
CA LYS A 598 -3.96 -9.93 21.54
C LYS A 598 -3.98 -8.73 22.48
N VAL A 599 -2.92 -8.56 23.27
CA VAL A 599 -2.83 -7.50 24.29
C VAL A 599 -3.03 -6.12 23.69
N TRP A 600 -2.50 -5.83 22.51
CA TRP A 600 -2.67 -4.53 21.85
C TRP A 600 -4.14 -4.16 21.54
N ARG A 601 -5.05 -5.15 21.46
CA ARG A 601 -6.49 -4.93 21.28
C ARG A 601 -7.22 -4.63 22.60
N LEU A 602 -6.54 -4.71 23.74
CA LEU A 602 -7.09 -4.33 25.04
C LEU A 602 -7.09 -2.80 25.17
N PRO A 603 -8.07 -2.24 25.90
CA PRO A 603 -8.15 -0.79 26.08
C PRO A 603 -6.94 -0.28 26.85
N GLU A 604 -6.28 0.71 26.31
CA GLU A 604 -5.19 1.39 26.99
C GLU A 604 -5.73 2.37 28.04
N GLY A 605 -5.05 2.46 29.18
CA GLY A 605 -5.41 3.41 30.23
C GLY A 605 -4.23 3.73 31.15
N ALA A 606 -4.31 4.86 31.84
CA ALA A 606 -3.31 5.21 32.85
C ALA A 606 -3.32 4.19 34.02
N PRO A 607 -2.23 4.08 34.81
CA PRO A 607 -2.17 3.20 35.97
C PRO A 607 -3.34 3.36 36.95
N GLN A 608 -3.92 4.56 37.06
CA GLN A 608 -5.04 4.92 37.94
C GLN A 608 -6.43 4.71 37.33
N ALA A 609 -6.55 4.46 36.02
CA ALA A 609 -7.87 4.31 35.36
C ALA A 609 -8.46 2.91 35.57
N ARG A 610 -9.78 2.76 35.68
CA ARG A 610 -10.42 1.44 35.85
C ARG A 610 -10.35 0.54 34.60
N GLY A 611 -10.20 1.11 33.40
CA GLY A 611 -10.25 0.36 32.14
C GLY A 611 -11.65 0.32 31.52
N ARG A 612 -11.97 -0.70 30.72
CA ARG A 612 -13.32 -0.90 30.15
C ARG A 612 -13.91 -2.25 30.56
N PRO A 613 -15.25 -2.35 30.69
CA PRO A 613 -15.92 -3.62 30.96
C PRO A 613 -15.63 -4.67 29.86
N MET A 614 -15.31 -5.90 30.25
CA MET A 614 -15.03 -7.00 29.30
C MET A 614 -16.24 -7.36 28.43
N ILE A 615 -17.45 -7.17 28.93
CA ILE A 615 -18.72 -7.34 28.18
C ILE A 615 -18.77 -6.45 26.91
N ASN A 616 -18.04 -5.34 26.88
CA ASN A 616 -17.98 -4.44 25.72
C ASN A 616 -16.88 -4.83 24.72
N LEU A 617 -15.98 -5.74 25.11
CA LEU A 617 -14.82 -6.17 24.31
C LEU A 617 -15.03 -7.55 23.67
N LEU A 618 -15.85 -8.38 24.31
CA LEU A 618 -16.12 -9.77 23.98
C LEU A 618 -17.63 -9.96 23.72
N PRO A 619 -18.03 -10.77 22.74
CA PRO A 619 -19.44 -11.02 22.42
C PRO A 619 -20.04 -12.04 23.40
N LEU A 620 -20.22 -11.63 24.66
CA LEU A 620 -20.79 -12.45 25.74
C LEU A 620 -22.31 -12.53 25.62
N ALA A 621 -22.91 -13.67 25.97
CA ALA A 621 -24.35 -13.83 26.11
C ALA A 621 -24.88 -13.09 27.37
N PRO A 622 -26.20 -12.86 27.49
CA PRO A 622 -26.80 -12.36 28.73
C PRO A 622 -26.37 -13.23 29.92
N ASP A 623 -25.96 -12.59 31.01
CA ASP A 623 -25.47 -13.20 32.26
C ASP A 623 -24.17 -14.04 32.16
N GLU A 624 -23.53 -14.13 30.99
CA GLU A 624 -22.24 -14.81 30.81
C GLU A 624 -21.08 -13.98 31.40
N LYS A 625 -20.29 -14.58 32.29
CA LYS A 625 -19.17 -13.90 32.97
C LYS A 625 -17.84 -14.55 32.64
N ILE A 626 -16.78 -13.75 32.55
CA ILE A 626 -15.41 -14.25 32.42
C ILE A 626 -14.93 -14.77 33.77
N THR A 627 -14.55 -16.04 33.82
CA THR A 627 -14.03 -16.70 35.03
C THR A 627 -12.51 -16.70 35.10
N THR A 628 -11.83 -16.68 33.95
CA THR A 628 -10.37 -16.78 33.90
C THR A 628 -9.83 -15.99 32.71
N VAL A 629 -8.80 -15.18 32.97
CA VAL A 629 -8.00 -14.51 31.95
C VAL A 629 -6.62 -15.18 31.93
N LEU A 630 -6.23 -15.69 30.77
CA LEU A 630 -5.05 -16.53 30.64
C LEU A 630 -4.12 -15.99 29.55
N PRO A 631 -3.04 -15.28 29.90
CA PRO A 631 -2.00 -14.93 28.95
C PRO A 631 -1.27 -16.20 28.50
N LEU A 632 -1.02 -16.31 27.19
CA LEU A 632 -0.24 -17.40 26.63
C LEU A 632 1.22 -16.96 26.42
N PRO A 633 2.18 -17.89 26.29
CA PRO A 633 3.49 -17.54 25.75
C PRO A 633 3.35 -16.88 24.38
N GLU A 634 4.14 -15.84 24.09
CA GLU A 634 4.14 -15.20 22.76
C GLU A 634 4.64 -16.16 21.68
N ASP A 635 5.63 -17.00 22.01
CA ASP A 635 6.13 -18.04 21.10
C ASP A 635 5.12 -19.19 20.99
N GLU A 636 4.44 -19.26 19.85
CA GLU A 636 3.48 -20.33 19.55
C GLU A 636 4.16 -21.71 19.49
N ALA A 637 5.47 -21.80 19.22
CA ALA A 637 6.17 -23.09 19.21
C ALA A 637 6.24 -23.72 20.61
N ALA A 638 6.16 -22.92 21.67
CA ALA A 638 6.12 -23.40 23.05
C ALA A 638 4.76 -24.01 23.44
N TRP A 639 3.69 -23.77 22.67
CA TRP A 639 2.33 -24.18 23.03
C TRP A 639 2.15 -25.70 23.01
N GLY A 640 2.85 -26.41 22.13
CA GLY A 640 2.75 -27.87 22.03
C GLY A 640 3.20 -28.63 23.28
N ALA A 641 3.98 -28.00 24.17
CA ALA A 641 4.41 -28.58 25.45
C ALA A 641 3.44 -28.28 26.61
N LEU A 642 2.42 -27.45 26.37
CA LEU A 642 1.47 -27.00 27.38
C LEU A 642 0.12 -27.70 27.25
N HIS A 643 -0.50 -27.97 28.39
CA HIS A 643 -1.88 -28.44 28.45
C HIS A 643 -2.75 -27.41 29.17
N VAL A 644 -4.02 -27.36 28.76
CA VAL A 644 -5.05 -26.58 29.44
C VAL A 644 -5.92 -27.54 30.23
N VAL A 645 -6.05 -27.31 31.55
CA VAL A 645 -6.98 -28.04 32.40
C VAL A 645 -8.18 -27.18 32.76
N PHE A 646 -9.34 -27.83 32.81
CA PHE A 646 -10.63 -27.24 33.13
C PHE A 646 -11.22 -27.96 34.32
N ALA A 647 -11.78 -27.21 35.28
CA ALA A 647 -12.55 -27.77 36.38
C ALA A 647 -13.98 -27.21 36.40
N THR A 648 -14.94 -28.03 36.80
CA THR A 648 -16.35 -27.64 36.93
C THR A 648 -16.82 -27.69 38.38
N ALA A 649 -17.90 -26.96 38.70
CA ALA A 649 -18.47 -26.88 40.04
C ALA A 649 -18.93 -28.24 40.57
N HIS A 650 -19.39 -29.14 39.71
CA HIS A 650 -19.79 -30.50 40.08
C HIS A 650 -18.63 -31.51 40.15
N GLY A 651 -17.37 -31.06 40.14
CA GLY A 651 -16.21 -31.92 40.31
C GLY A 651 -15.74 -32.61 39.03
N GLY A 652 -16.19 -32.14 37.87
CA GLY A 652 -15.62 -32.51 36.58
C GLY A 652 -14.23 -31.92 36.39
N ILE A 653 -13.34 -32.67 35.75
CA ILE A 653 -12.03 -32.21 35.31
C ILE A 653 -11.70 -32.70 33.91
N ARG A 654 -11.04 -31.86 33.13
CA ARG A 654 -10.63 -32.19 31.77
C ARG A 654 -9.28 -31.57 31.43
N ARG A 655 -8.39 -32.33 30.80
CA ARG A 655 -7.12 -31.88 30.24
C ARG A 655 -7.19 -31.91 28.71
N ASN A 656 -6.74 -30.85 28.05
CA ASN A 656 -6.64 -30.77 26.59
C ASN A 656 -5.24 -30.24 26.22
N SER A 657 -4.74 -30.61 25.04
CA SER A 657 -3.60 -29.90 24.46
C SER A 657 -3.94 -28.42 24.22
N MET A 658 -2.96 -27.54 24.44
CA MET A 658 -3.08 -26.11 24.17
C MET A 658 -3.34 -25.82 22.67
N ASP A 659 -2.89 -26.68 21.75
CA ASP A 659 -3.13 -26.56 20.31
C ASP A 659 -4.61 -26.49 19.96
N ALA A 660 -5.47 -27.13 20.78
CA ALA A 660 -6.92 -27.07 20.61
C ALA A 660 -7.47 -25.64 20.70
N PHE A 661 -6.71 -24.70 21.26
CA PHE A 661 -7.03 -23.29 21.46
C PHE A 661 -6.13 -22.34 20.67
N ALA A 662 -5.25 -22.86 19.81
CA ALA A 662 -4.39 -22.04 18.97
C ALA A 662 -5.18 -21.16 17.97
N ASN A 663 -6.36 -21.62 17.54
CA ASN A 663 -7.27 -20.82 16.72
C ASN A 663 -8.67 -20.72 17.36
N VAL A 664 -9.03 -19.50 17.75
CA VAL A 664 -10.32 -19.13 18.37
C VAL A 664 -10.97 -18.03 17.52
N PRO A 665 -12.14 -18.29 16.92
CA PRO A 665 -12.91 -17.29 16.17
C PRO A 665 -13.35 -16.11 17.04
N THR A 666 -13.68 -14.98 16.41
CA THR A 666 -14.07 -13.74 17.12
C THR A 666 -15.35 -13.90 17.95
N ASN A 667 -16.30 -14.73 17.52
CA ASN A 667 -17.52 -15.07 18.27
C ASN A 667 -17.28 -16.08 19.41
N GLY A 668 -16.03 -16.42 19.68
CA GLY A 668 -15.64 -17.40 20.67
C GLY A 668 -15.73 -18.85 20.16
N LYS A 669 -15.23 -19.75 20.98
CA LYS A 669 -15.15 -21.19 20.72
C LYS A 669 -15.62 -21.92 21.97
N PHE A 670 -16.38 -23.01 21.83
CA PHE A 670 -16.64 -23.86 23.00
C PHE A 670 -15.34 -24.52 23.45
N ALA A 671 -14.92 -24.18 24.66
CA ALA A 671 -13.88 -24.90 25.37
C ALA A 671 -14.47 -26.14 26.00
N MET A 672 -15.60 -25.99 26.70
CA MET A 672 -16.40 -27.03 27.34
C MET A 672 -17.88 -26.76 27.04
N ARG A 673 -18.66 -27.80 26.73
CA ARG A 673 -20.11 -27.68 26.53
C ARG A 673 -20.83 -28.22 27.75
N PHE A 674 -21.71 -27.39 28.31
CA PHE A 674 -22.71 -27.78 29.30
C PHE A 674 -24.04 -28.07 28.59
N ASP A 675 -24.88 -28.93 29.17
CA ASP A 675 -26.24 -29.15 28.67
C ASP A 675 -27.14 -27.94 29.02
N GLU A 676 -28.18 -27.65 28.23
CA GLU A 676 -28.98 -26.42 28.37
C GLU A 676 -29.66 -26.28 29.74
N ASP A 677 -29.95 -27.39 30.43
CA ASP A 677 -30.56 -27.42 31.77
C ASP A 677 -29.55 -27.76 32.89
N ALA A 678 -28.25 -27.81 32.58
CA ALA A 678 -27.23 -28.19 33.56
C ALA A 678 -26.97 -27.06 34.56
N THR A 679 -26.98 -27.37 35.86
CA THR A 679 -26.56 -26.44 36.93
C THR A 679 -25.03 -26.39 37.11
N ASP A 680 -24.28 -27.15 36.30
CA ASP A 680 -22.82 -27.16 36.35
C ASP A 680 -22.24 -25.96 35.61
N ARG A 681 -21.10 -25.45 36.08
CA ARG A 681 -20.42 -24.28 35.50
C ARG A 681 -18.91 -24.45 35.54
N LEU A 682 -18.21 -23.75 34.65
CA LEU A 682 -16.75 -23.70 34.67
C LEU A 682 -16.29 -22.87 35.89
N ILE A 683 -15.41 -23.43 36.73
CA ILE A 683 -14.90 -22.72 37.92
C ILE A 683 -13.48 -22.20 37.75
N GLY A 684 -12.70 -22.80 36.84
CA GLY A 684 -11.32 -22.42 36.67
C GLY A 684 -10.65 -23.13 35.51
N VAL A 685 -9.70 -22.43 34.92
CA VAL A 685 -8.86 -22.92 33.84
C VAL A 685 -7.41 -22.59 34.19
N ALA A 686 -6.49 -23.52 33.95
CA ALA A 686 -5.07 -23.29 34.18
C ALA A 686 -4.20 -23.97 33.13
N LEU A 687 -3.02 -23.41 32.89
CA LEU A 687 -1.96 -24.07 32.14
C LEU A 687 -1.16 -24.96 33.07
N LEU A 688 -0.74 -26.10 32.55
CA LEU A 688 0.14 -27.03 33.25
C LEU A 688 0.99 -27.81 32.26
N THR A 689 2.05 -28.41 32.79
CA THR A 689 2.88 -29.42 32.13
C THR A 689 2.53 -30.81 32.66
N GLU A 690 3.05 -31.87 32.04
CA GLU A 690 2.79 -33.24 32.51
C GLU A 690 3.40 -33.56 33.88
N THR A 691 4.37 -32.77 34.33
CA THR A 691 5.03 -32.95 35.64
C THR A 691 4.25 -32.32 36.80
N ASP A 692 3.32 -31.41 36.52
CA ASP A 692 2.57 -30.69 37.54
C ASP A 692 1.47 -31.54 38.17
N ASP A 693 0.99 -31.09 39.33
CA ASP A 693 -0.18 -31.66 39.99
C ASP A 693 -1.37 -30.72 39.88
N VAL A 694 -2.56 -31.32 39.82
CA VAL A 694 -3.81 -30.60 39.97
C VAL A 694 -4.31 -30.74 41.40
N MET A 695 -4.66 -29.61 42.00
CA MET A 695 -5.38 -29.53 43.27
C MET A 695 -6.77 -28.92 43.05
N MET A 696 -7.79 -29.56 43.61
CA MET A 696 -9.16 -29.03 43.63
C MET A 696 -9.65 -28.97 45.07
N ALA A 697 -10.32 -27.88 45.44
CA ALA A 697 -10.93 -27.72 46.76
C ALA A 697 -12.44 -27.52 46.68
N THR A 698 -13.16 -27.99 47.70
CA THR A 698 -14.62 -27.94 47.78
C THR A 698 -15.10 -26.98 48.86
N ARG A 699 -16.31 -26.47 48.67
CA ARG A 699 -17.04 -25.63 49.62
C ARG A 699 -17.19 -26.30 50.99
N GLY A 700 -17.35 -27.62 51.01
CA GLY A 700 -17.48 -28.46 52.20
C GLY A 700 -16.18 -28.74 52.95
N GLY A 701 -15.06 -28.14 52.55
CA GLY A 701 -13.77 -28.27 53.24
C GLY A 701 -13.00 -29.53 52.87
N LYS A 702 -13.21 -30.08 51.67
CA LYS A 702 -12.37 -31.16 51.11
C LYS A 702 -11.39 -30.62 50.08
N ALA A 703 -10.28 -31.32 49.90
CA ALA A 703 -9.36 -31.07 48.79
C ALA A 703 -8.79 -32.39 48.26
N ILE A 704 -8.51 -32.45 46.97
CA ILE A 704 -7.83 -33.57 46.33
C ILE A 704 -6.64 -33.06 45.53
N ARG A 705 -5.53 -33.81 45.56
CA ARG A 705 -4.32 -33.57 44.74
C ARG A 705 -4.00 -34.83 43.97
N PHE A 706 -3.77 -34.71 42.67
CA PHE A 706 -3.42 -35.82 41.77
C PHE A 706 -2.52 -35.31 40.63
N SER A 707 -1.83 -36.22 39.93
CA SER A 707 -0.93 -35.83 38.84
C SER A 707 -1.73 -35.35 37.64
N ALA A 708 -1.19 -34.36 36.91
CA ALA A 708 -1.70 -33.95 35.60
C ALA A 708 -2.05 -35.13 34.67
N THR A 709 -1.19 -36.14 34.66
CA THR A 709 -1.30 -37.31 33.77
C THR A 709 -2.38 -38.31 34.18
N ASP A 710 -2.91 -38.23 35.41
CA ASP A 710 -4.07 -39.03 35.85
C ASP A 710 -5.35 -38.64 35.09
N VAL A 711 -5.38 -37.43 34.53
CA VAL A 711 -6.39 -36.97 33.58
C VAL A 711 -5.84 -37.18 32.18
N ARG A 712 -6.41 -38.15 31.46
CA ARG A 712 -6.10 -38.35 30.04
C ARG A 712 -6.33 -37.06 29.26
N GLU A 713 -5.55 -36.85 28.22
CA GLU A 713 -5.80 -35.75 27.28
C GLU A 713 -7.07 -36.05 26.45
N PHE A 714 -7.96 -35.07 26.37
CA PHE A 714 -9.16 -35.13 25.55
C PHE A 714 -8.94 -34.42 24.22
N GLN A 715 -9.37 -35.06 23.13
CA GLN A 715 -9.43 -34.44 21.81
C GLN A 715 -10.76 -33.68 21.60
N SER A 716 -11.86 -34.17 22.21
CA SER A 716 -13.17 -33.54 22.11
C SER A 716 -13.34 -32.36 23.08
N ARG A 717 -14.02 -31.31 22.59
CA ARG A 717 -14.38 -30.11 23.35
C ARG A 717 -15.82 -30.09 23.85
N THR A 718 -16.61 -31.10 23.50
CA THR A 718 -18.05 -31.14 23.83
C THR A 718 -18.35 -31.89 25.14
N SER A 719 -17.34 -32.38 25.85
CA SER A 719 -17.49 -33.13 27.08
C SER A 719 -17.01 -32.30 28.27
N THR A 720 -17.68 -32.45 29.41
CA THR A 720 -17.27 -31.91 30.72
C THR A 720 -16.06 -32.63 31.33
N GLY A 721 -15.61 -33.72 30.72
CA GLY A 721 -14.40 -34.45 31.11
C GLY A 721 -14.68 -35.70 31.94
N VAL A 722 -13.78 -35.98 32.87
CA VAL A 722 -13.88 -37.09 33.83
C VAL A 722 -14.04 -36.55 35.24
N ARG A 723 -14.44 -37.40 36.19
CA ARG A 723 -14.51 -36.99 37.59
C ARG A 723 -13.11 -36.72 38.16
N GLY A 724 -12.91 -35.49 38.65
CA GLY A 724 -11.72 -35.03 39.35
C GLY A 724 -11.82 -35.23 40.86
N ILE A 725 -12.97 -34.92 41.45
CA ILE A 725 -13.29 -35.16 42.87
C ILE A 725 -14.72 -35.69 43.02
N LEU A 726 -14.94 -36.56 44.01
CA LEU A 726 -16.27 -37.02 44.38
C LEU A 726 -16.85 -36.10 45.46
N LEU A 727 -17.95 -35.43 45.13
CA LEU A 727 -18.66 -34.51 46.03
C LEU A 727 -19.72 -35.24 46.86
N LYS A 728 -20.03 -34.69 48.04
CA LYS A 728 -21.21 -35.06 48.83
C LYS A 728 -22.41 -34.23 48.38
N ASP A 729 -23.62 -34.65 48.77
CA ASP A 729 -24.84 -33.90 48.47
C ASP A 729 -24.74 -32.46 49.01
N GLY A 730 -24.96 -31.48 48.14
CA GLY A 730 -24.88 -30.05 48.45
C GLY A 730 -23.46 -29.45 48.50
N ASP A 731 -22.41 -30.23 48.20
CA ASP A 731 -21.05 -29.73 48.07
C ASP A 731 -20.73 -29.35 46.61
N GLU A 732 -19.81 -28.40 46.41
CA GLU A 732 -19.37 -27.93 45.09
C GLU A 732 -17.87 -27.62 45.11
N VAL A 733 -17.20 -27.73 43.95
CA VAL A 733 -15.82 -27.28 43.76
C VAL A 733 -15.79 -25.77 43.66
N ILE A 734 -14.90 -25.15 44.42
CA ILE A 734 -14.75 -23.69 44.48
C ILE A 734 -13.42 -23.20 43.89
N SER A 735 -12.42 -24.07 43.78
CA SER A 735 -11.11 -23.68 43.27
C SER A 735 -10.38 -24.80 42.54
N LEU A 736 -9.55 -24.36 41.59
CA LEU A 736 -8.59 -25.15 40.85
C LEU A 736 -7.23 -24.49 41.03
N SER A 737 -6.21 -25.30 41.33
CA SER A 737 -4.84 -24.82 41.50
C SER A 737 -3.86 -25.81 40.92
N ILE A 738 -2.80 -25.29 40.32
CA ILE A 738 -1.69 -26.10 39.81
C ILE A 738 -0.56 -25.99 40.83
N LEU A 739 -0.07 -27.14 41.28
CA LEU A 739 1.06 -27.25 42.18
C LEU A 739 2.24 -27.84 41.43
N ARG A 740 3.44 -27.38 41.75
CA ARG A 740 4.65 -27.90 41.14
C ARG A 740 4.81 -29.37 41.48
N GLY A 741 5.20 -30.11 40.46
CA GLY A 741 5.55 -31.51 40.64
C GLY A 741 6.75 -31.66 41.57
N PHE A 742 6.62 -32.48 42.61
CA PHE A 742 7.76 -32.84 43.46
C PHE A 742 7.81 -34.35 43.67
N GLU A 743 8.86 -34.99 43.17
CA GLU A 743 9.09 -36.42 43.35
C GLU A 743 9.66 -36.69 44.73
N ALA A 744 8.86 -37.32 45.59
CA ALA A 744 9.26 -37.76 46.91
C ALA A 744 8.48 -39.01 47.33
N THR A 745 9.15 -39.89 48.06
CA THR A 745 8.50 -41.01 48.74
C THR A 745 7.63 -40.52 49.91
N THR A 746 6.70 -41.37 50.37
CA THR A 746 5.82 -41.02 51.50
C THR A 746 6.66 -40.81 52.77
N GLU A 747 7.69 -41.63 52.96
CA GLU A 747 8.62 -41.59 54.08
C GLU A 747 9.43 -40.30 54.10
N GLU A 748 9.97 -39.86 52.96
CA GLU A 748 10.70 -38.59 52.86
C GLU A 748 9.80 -37.40 53.17
N ARG A 749 8.60 -37.35 52.58
CA ARG A 749 7.64 -36.28 52.83
C ARG A 749 7.23 -36.21 54.31
N ASP A 750 6.95 -37.35 54.93
CA ASP A 750 6.55 -37.42 56.33
C ASP A 750 7.74 -37.14 57.27
N ALA A 751 8.99 -37.41 56.85
CA ALA A 751 10.19 -36.98 57.53
C ALA A 751 10.37 -35.45 57.46
N TYR A 752 10.20 -34.85 56.28
CA TYR A 752 10.22 -33.39 56.10
C TYR A 752 9.16 -32.71 56.97
N LEU A 753 7.89 -33.13 56.86
CA LEU A 753 6.78 -32.55 57.61
C LEU A 753 6.92 -32.67 59.13
N ARG A 754 7.74 -33.59 59.66
CA ARG A 754 7.99 -33.71 61.11
C ARG A 754 8.91 -32.62 61.65
N ALA A 755 9.90 -32.20 60.85
CA ALA A 755 10.95 -31.26 61.23
C ALA A 755 11.03 -30.06 60.27
N ALA A 756 9.89 -29.68 59.67
CA ALA A 756 9.83 -28.58 58.71
C ALA A 756 10.19 -27.24 59.39
N PRO A 757 10.91 -26.32 58.73
CA PRO A 757 11.39 -25.08 59.36
C PRO A 757 10.29 -24.19 59.97
N TRP A 758 9.08 -24.26 59.42
CA TRP A 758 7.92 -23.51 59.90
C TRP A 758 7.19 -24.16 61.09
N LYS A 759 7.57 -25.38 61.51
CA LYS A 759 7.03 -26.02 62.73
C LYS A 759 7.94 -25.73 63.93
N ASP A 760 7.44 -24.93 64.86
CA ASP A 760 8.08 -24.72 66.16
C ASP A 760 7.72 -25.87 67.13
N ASN A 761 8.30 -27.05 66.90
CA ASN A 761 8.05 -28.27 67.69
C ASN A 761 9.31 -28.92 68.27
N GLY A 762 10.50 -28.34 68.01
CA GLY A 762 11.79 -28.86 68.49
C GLY A 762 12.23 -30.22 67.90
N ALA A 763 11.62 -30.68 66.80
CA ALA A 763 11.97 -31.95 66.17
C ALA A 763 13.24 -31.82 65.29
N GLU A 764 14.21 -32.73 65.46
CA GLU A 764 15.42 -32.74 64.63
C GLU A 764 15.15 -33.35 63.24
N PRO A 765 15.68 -32.76 62.14
CA PRO A 765 15.53 -33.29 60.79
C PRO A 765 16.17 -34.68 60.64
N THR A 766 15.43 -35.64 60.10
CA THR A 766 15.93 -36.99 59.81
C THR A 766 16.37 -37.18 58.35
N LEU A 767 16.15 -36.19 57.49
CA LEU A 767 16.58 -36.20 56.09
C LEU A 767 18.00 -35.62 55.96
N PRO A 768 18.77 -36.02 54.92
CA PRO A 768 20.03 -35.35 54.58
C PRO A 768 19.82 -33.83 54.39
N PRO A 769 20.76 -32.96 54.81
CA PRO A 769 20.60 -31.51 54.73
C PRO A 769 20.30 -30.99 53.31
N GLU A 770 20.91 -31.58 52.28
CA GLU A 770 20.66 -31.22 50.87
C GLU A 770 19.21 -31.54 50.47
N ARG A 771 18.72 -32.73 50.81
CA ARG A 771 17.33 -33.13 50.53
C ARG A 771 16.34 -32.30 51.33
N MET A 772 16.66 -31.94 52.57
CA MET A 772 15.84 -31.06 53.39
C MET A 772 15.66 -29.68 52.72
N LYS A 773 16.76 -29.14 52.18
CA LYS A 773 16.77 -27.88 51.43
C LYS A 773 16.00 -27.98 50.12
N GLU A 774 16.11 -29.08 49.38
CA GLU A 774 15.31 -29.29 48.16
C GLU A 774 13.80 -29.23 48.42
N PHE A 775 13.33 -29.85 49.52
CA PHE A 775 11.92 -29.77 49.90
C PHE A 775 11.51 -28.35 50.29
N GLU A 776 12.36 -27.63 51.02
CA GLU A 776 12.13 -26.24 51.44
C GLU A 776 12.06 -25.29 50.25
N ASP A 777 13.02 -25.38 49.32
CA ASP A 777 13.08 -24.57 48.11
C ASP A 777 11.87 -24.83 47.17
N ALA A 778 11.30 -26.04 47.21
CA ALA A 778 10.13 -26.44 46.42
C ALA A 778 8.80 -26.33 47.19
N GLU A 779 8.80 -25.89 48.46
CA GLU A 779 7.58 -25.88 49.27
C GLU A 779 6.59 -24.80 48.83
N GLU A 780 5.35 -25.22 48.59
CA GLU A 780 4.22 -24.33 48.35
C GLU A 780 3.26 -24.37 49.55
N PHE A 781 2.60 -23.25 49.84
CA PHE A 781 1.61 -23.19 50.92
C PHE A 781 0.23 -22.90 50.35
N ILE A 782 -0.78 -23.62 50.83
CA ILE A 782 -2.17 -23.45 50.44
C ILE A 782 -2.87 -22.60 51.48
N LEU A 783 -3.36 -21.44 51.07
CA LEU A 783 -4.24 -20.59 51.86
C LEU A 783 -5.68 -20.98 51.60
N THR A 784 -6.46 -21.19 52.65
CA THR A 784 -7.88 -21.53 52.59
C THR A 784 -8.67 -20.54 53.43
N VAL A 785 -9.74 -20.00 52.85
CA VAL A 785 -10.58 -18.96 53.44
C VAL A 785 -12.03 -19.43 53.51
N CYS A 786 -12.69 -19.22 54.64
CA CYS A 786 -14.09 -19.51 54.88
C CYS A 786 -14.94 -18.24 55.00
N ALA A 787 -16.25 -18.39 54.81
CA ALA A 787 -17.22 -17.30 54.74
C ALA A 787 -17.24 -16.41 56.00
N ASN A 788 -17.03 -16.95 57.19
CA ASN A 788 -17.15 -16.19 58.44
C ASN A 788 -15.80 -15.57 58.89
N GLY A 789 -14.87 -15.32 57.96
CA GLY A 789 -13.58 -14.68 58.25
C GLY A 789 -12.54 -15.61 58.90
N TYR A 790 -12.77 -16.92 58.91
CA TYR A 790 -11.79 -17.92 59.35
C TYR A 790 -11.00 -18.46 58.17
N GLY A 791 -9.77 -18.89 58.42
CA GLY A 791 -8.94 -19.48 57.38
C GLY A 791 -7.65 -20.04 57.93
N LYS A 792 -6.82 -20.57 57.04
CA LYS A 792 -5.52 -21.11 57.40
C LYS A 792 -4.58 -21.22 56.22
N ARG A 793 -3.31 -21.30 56.55
CA ARG A 793 -2.23 -21.65 55.63
C ARG A 793 -1.66 -23.02 55.99
N SER A 794 -1.58 -23.93 55.04
CA SER A 794 -1.05 -25.29 55.24
C SER A 794 -0.08 -25.66 54.12
N SER A 795 0.98 -26.39 54.45
CA SER A 795 1.94 -26.89 53.45
C SER A 795 1.25 -27.76 52.39
N ALA A 796 1.60 -27.54 51.11
CA ALA A 796 1.15 -28.34 49.98
C ALA A 796 1.53 -29.83 50.12
N TYR A 797 2.62 -30.13 50.86
CA TYR A 797 3.04 -31.51 51.13
C TYR A 797 2.08 -32.24 52.07
N GLU A 798 1.29 -31.55 52.90
CA GLU A 798 0.25 -32.25 53.67
C GLU A 798 -0.86 -32.80 52.78
N TYR A 799 -1.03 -32.25 51.57
CA TYR A 799 -1.96 -32.75 50.57
C TYR A 799 -1.30 -33.86 49.76
N ARG A 800 -1.30 -35.08 50.31
CA ARG A 800 -0.74 -36.25 49.63
C ARG A 800 -1.33 -36.42 48.23
N ARG A 801 -0.49 -36.76 47.26
CA ARG A 801 -0.93 -37.23 45.94
C ARG A 801 -1.80 -38.48 46.10
N THR A 802 -2.97 -38.46 45.49
CA THR A 802 -3.94 -39.56 45.41
C THR A 802 -4.39 -39.71 43.97
N GLY A 803 -5.06 -40.82 43.62
CA GLY A 803 -5.72 -40.90 42.31
C GLY A 803 -6.92 -39.96 42.22
N ARG A 804 -7.20 -39.42 41.03
CA ARG A 804 -8.39 -38.59 40.77
C ARG A 804 -9.70 -39.33 41.07
N GLY A 805 -10.77 -38.58 41.34
CA GLY A 805 -12.13 -39.08 41.53
C GLY A 805 -12.45 -39.61 42.92
N GLY A 806 -11.50 -39.53 43.87
CA GLY A 806 -11.77 -39.80 45.29
C GLY A 806 -12.52 -38.67 45.99
N GLN A 807 -12.92 -38.88 47.24
CA GLN A 807 -13.59 -37.86 48.08
C GLN A 807 -12.66 -36.74 48.58
N GLY A 808 -11.36 -36.83 48.28
CA GLY A 808 -10.35 -35.96 48.84
C GLY A 808 -10.07 -36.20 50.33
N ILE A 809 -9.20 -35.36 50.87
CA ILE A 809 -8.77 -35.29 52.26
C ILE A 809 -9.36 -34.04 52.90
N GLY A 810 -9.31 -33.93 54.24
CA GLY A 810 -9.68 -32.70 54.93
C GLY A 810 -8.81 -31.54 54.44
N ASN A 811 -9.45 -30.49 53.92
CA ASN A 811 -8.79 -29.23 53.63
C ASN A 811 -8.79 -28.39 54.90
N ILE A 812 -9.96 -28.13 55.48
CA ILE A 812 -10.17 -27.42 56.76
C ILE A 812 -11.32 -28.10 57.49
N ASP A 813 -11.31 -28.10 58.83
CA ASP A 813 -12.45 -28.63 59.58
C ASP A 813 -13.67 -27.74 59.37
N ASN A 814 -14.72 -28.30 58.79
CA ASN A 814 -15.96 -27.60 58.48
C ASN A 814 -16.82 -27.46 59.75
N LEU A 815 -16.48 -26.47 60.58
CA LEU A 815 -17.25 -26.08 61.75
C LEU A 815 -18.28 -25.01 61.39
N GLU A 816 -19.44 -25.03 62.04
CA GLU A 816 -20.50 -24.03 61.85
C GLU A 816 -19.99 -22.59 62.05
N ARG A 817 -19.06 -22.39 63.01
CA ARG A 817 -18.41 -21.09 63.25
C ARG A 817 -17.62 -20.55 62.06
N ASN A 818 -17.03 -21.44 61.24
CA ASN A 818 -16.17 -21.05 60.13
C ASN A 818 -16.99 -20.65 58.91
N GLY A 819 -18.15 -21.29 58.72
CA GLY A 819 -18.90 -21.22 57.47
C GLY A 819 -18.23 -22.00 56.33
N PRO A 820 -18.86 -22.05 55.15
CA PRO A 820 -18.32 -22.76 53.99
C PRO A 820 -16.99 -22.17 53.51
N VAL A 821 -16.19 -22.98 52.83
CA VAL A 821 -14.96 -22.52 52.17
C VAL A 821 -15.34 -21.68 50.95
N VAL A 822 -14.70 -20.52 50.80
CA VAL A 822 -14.92 -19.55 49.72
C VAL A 822 -13.78 -19.59 48.71
N ALA A 823 -12.54 -19.76 49.18
CA ALA A 823 -11.37 -19.84 48.30
C ALA A 823 -10.30 -20.76 48.88
N SER A 824 -9.54 -21.42 48.00
CA SER A 824 -8.37 -22.20 48.36
C SER A 824 -7.36 -22.19 47.22
N PHE A 825 -6.18 -21.61 47.43
CA PHE A 825 -5.17 -21.44 46.39
C PHE A 825 -3.74 -21.38 46.98
N PRO A 826 -2.69 -21.62 46.16
CA PRO A 826 -1.30 -21.43 46.57
C PRO A 826 -1.05 -19.96 46.90
N ALA A 827 -0.38 -19.70 48.01
CA ALA A 827 -0.04 -18.36 48.46
C ALA A 827 1.39 -18.34 48.99
N HIS A 828 2.11 -17.26 48.71
CA HIS A 828 3.52 -17.08 49.06
C HIS A 828 3.70 -16.01 50.16
N ASN A 829 4.82 -16.08 50.86
CA ASN A 829 5.24 -14.99 51.75
C ASN A 829 5.51 -13.73 50.91
N GLY A 830 5.06 -12.56 51.35
CA GLY A 830 5.16 -11.31 50.58
C GLY A 830 3.99 -11.10 49.60
N GLU A 831 2.91 -11.88 49.69
CA GLU A 831 1.63 -11.59 49.04
C GLU A 831 0.63 -11.03 50.08
N GLN A 832 -0.34 -10.24 49.63
CA GLN A 832 -1.50 -9.86 50.43
C GLN A 832 -2.74 -10.61 49.96
N LEU A 833 -3.64 -10.90 50.90
CA LEU A 833 -4.95 -11.47 50.67
C LEU A 833 -5.99 -10.36 50.73
N ILE A 834 -6.79 -10.24 49.67
CA ILE A 834 -8.00 -9.41 49.64
C ILE A 834 -9.21 -10.31 49.85
N LEU A 835 -10.08 -9.93 50.78
CA LEU A 835 -11.39 -10.54 51.01
C LEU A 835 -12.48 -9.55 50.61
N VAL A 836 -13.51 -10.05 49.94
CA VAL A 836 -14.71 -9.30 49.56
C VAL A 836 -15.90 -9.88 50.29
N THR A 837 -16.70 -9.04 50.96
CA THR A 837 -17.93 -9.46 51.63
C THR A 837 -19.18 -9.20 50.77
N ASP A 838 -20.29 -9.87 51.11
CA ASP A 838 -21.61 -9.65 50.49
C ASP A 838 -22.16 -8.22 50.70
N GLN A 839 -21.62 -7.50 51.69
CA GLN A 839 -21.87 -6.07 51.93
C GLN A 839 -20.87 -5.15 51.21
N ALA A 840 -20.11 -5.69 50.26
CA ALA A 840 -19.11 -4.98 49.45
C ALA A 840 -17.95 -4.36 50.25
N LYS A 841 -17.61 -4.88 51.44
CA LYS A 841 -16.40 -4.46 52.15
C LYS A 841 -15.19 -5.20 51.59
N LEU A 842 -14.11 -4.44 51.38
CA LEU A 842 -12.81 -4.96 50.95
C LEU A 842 -11.86 -4.97 52.14
N ILE A 843 -11.27 -6.12 52.42
CA ILE A 843 -10.41 -6.33 53.58
C ILE A 843 -9.08 -6.87 53.11
N ARG A 844 -7.98 -6.22 53.51
CA ARG A 844 -6.62 -6.65 53.15
C ARG A 844 -5.88 -7.15 54.37
N LEU A 845 -5.15 -8.25 54.21
CA LEU A 845 -4.24 -8.78 55.22
C LEU A 845 -3.01 -9.39 54.55
N SER A 846 -1.84 -9.31 55.18
CA SER A 846 -0.64 -9.98 54.65
C SER A 846 -0.78 -11.49 54.82
N VAL A 847 -0.41 -12.25 53.78
CA VAL A 847 -0.39 -13.73 53.85
C VAL A 847 0.62 -14.21 54.91
N GLY A 848 1.70 -13.44 55.11
CA GLY A 848 2.75 -13.73 56.10
C GLY A 848 2.23 -13.78 57.53
N ASP A 849 1.24 -12.94 57.87
CA ASP A 849 0.65 -12.85 59.22
C ASP A 849 -0.13 -14.11 59.60
N THR A 850 -0.53 -14.91 58.61
CA THR A 850 -1.22 -16.17 58.86
C THR A 850 -0.20 -17.28 59.12
N ARG A 851 -0.08 -17.69 60.38
CA ARG A 851 0.76 -18.83 60.77
C ARG A 851 0.42 -20.10 59.98
N VAL A 852 1.44 -20.90 59.67
CA VAL A 852 1.25 -22.21 59.02
C VAL A 852 0.76 -23.22 60.06
N ILE A 853 -0.33 -23.91 59.76
CA ILE A 853 -0.89 -24.96 60.60
C ILE A 853 -1.32 -26.17 59.76
N GLY A 854 -1.43 -27.33 60.40
CA GLY A 854 -1.82 -28.57 59.72
C GLY A 854 -3.21 -28.51 59.09
N ARG A 855 -3.44 -29.34 58.07
CA ARG A 855 -4.68 -29.34 57.27
C ARG A 855 -5.93 -29.67 58.10
N ASN A 856 -5.84 -30.64 59.01
CA ASN A 856 -6.95 -31.08 59.86
C ASN A 856 -7.05 -30.16 61.09
N SER A 857 -7.15 -28.86 60.84
CA SER A 857 -7.38 -27.85 61.86
C SER A 857 -8.56 -26.99 61.45
N ALA A 858 -9.22 -26.40 62.45
CA ALA A 858 -10.33 -25.49 62.24
C ALA A 858 -9.92 -24.06 61.85
N GLY A 859 -8.64 -23.84 61.52
CA GLY A 859 -8.15 -22.51 61.17
C GLY A 859 -8.02 -21.52 62.32
N VAL A 860 -7.53 -20.34 61.98
CA VAL A 860 -7.51 -19.14 62.81
C VAL A 860 -8.46 -18.09 62.23
N ARG A 861 -8.85 -17.12 63.03
CA ARG A 861 -9.60 -15.96 62.53
C ARG A 861 -8.63 -15.11 61.71
N LEU A 862 -8.94 -14.90 60.43
CA LEU A 862 -8.20 -13.98 59.57
C LEU A 862 -8.69 -12.55 59.79
N PHE A 863 -10.00 -12.38 59.94
CA PHE A 863 -10.64 -11.09 60.20
C PHE A 863 -11.98 -11.27 60.96
N HIS A 864 -12.45 -10.21 61.61
CA HIS A 864 -13.75 -10.18 62.28
C HIS A 864 -14.89 -9.84 61.30
N VAL A 865 -15.67 -10.82 60.89
CA VAL A 865 -16.87 -10.59 60.07
C VAL A 865 -18.09 -10.42 60.99
N ALA A 866 -18.97 -9.45 60.70
CA ALA A 866 -20.21 -9.23 61.47
C ALA A 866 -21.20 -10.40 61.28
N ASP A 867 -22.17 -10.56 62.20
CA ASP A 867 -23.10 -11.70 62.20
C ASP A 867 -24.01 -11.78 60.95
N ASP A 868 -24.20 -10.67 60.24
CA ASP A 868 -25.01 -10.54 59.01
C ASP A 868 -24.15 -10.31 57.74
N GLU A 869 -22.85 -10.54 57.84
CA GLU A 869 -21.89 -10.32 56.76
C GLU A 869 -21.14 -11.63 56.47
N HIS A 870 -20.83 -11.90 55.19
CA HIS A 870 -20.08 -13.09 54.79
C HIS A 870 -19.05 -12.75 53.72
N VAL A 871 -17.87 -13.36 53.80
CA VAL A 871 -16.89 -13.36 52.72
C VAL A 871 -17.49 -14.12 51.54
N VAL A 872 -17.58 -13.46 50.38
CA VAL A 872 -18.09 -14.02 49.12
C VAL A 872 -17.00 -14.21 48.07
N GLY A 873 -15.83 -13.60 48.27
CA GLY A 873 -14.69 -13.74 47.37
C GLY A 873 -13.36 -13.52 48.09
N ALA A 874 -12.31 -14.14 47.56
CA ALA A 874 -10.95 -13.89 48.00
C ALA A 874 -9.99 -13.94 46.82
N ALA A 875 -9.04 -13.02 46.78
CA ALA A 875 -8.00 -12.95 45.77
C ALA A 875 -6.64 -12.68 46.41
N ARG A 876 -5.57 -13.19 45.81
CA ARG A 876 -4.19 -12.82 46.17
C ARG A 876 -3.74 -11.64 45.33
N ILE A 877 -2.98 -10.74 45.93
CA ILE A 877 -2.26 -9.68 45.26
C ILE A 877 -0.78 -9.74 45.67
N GLU A 878 0.12 -9.38 44.78
CA GLU A 878 1.54 -9.21 45.12
C GLU A 878 1.72 -7.93 45.96
N GLU A 879 2.55 -7.98 47.00
CA GLU A 879 2.81 -6.83 47.86
C GLU A 879 3.62 -5.78 47.08
N SER A 880 3.06 -4.57 46.97
CA SER A 880 3.84 -3.39 46.55
C SER A 880 4.48 -2.76 47.78
N ASP A 881 5.77 -2.43 47.71
CA ASP A 881 6.62 -1.90 48.80
C ASP A 881 6.11 -0.64 49.56
N ASP A 882 4.93 -0.09 49.25
CA ASP A 882 4.49 1.25 49.69
C ASP A 882 3.32 1.29 50.71
N GLU A 883 2.75 0.18 51.20
CA GLU A 883 1.52 0.22 52.02
C GLU A 883 1.59 -0.53 53.37
N ALA A 884 2.56 -0.20 54.23
CA ALA A 884 2.56 -0.65 55.64
C ALA A 884 2.12 0.49 56.61
N GLU A 885 1.22 0.12 57.52
CA GLU A 885 0.70 0.85 58.71
C GLU A 885 -0.57 1.70 58.55
N VAL A 886 -1.72 1.08 58.88
CA VAL A 886 -2.79 1.76 59.63
C VAL A 886 -3.16 0.88 60.82
N ASN A 887 -2.77 1.32 62.01
CA ASN A 887 -3.06 0.66 63.28
C ASN A 887 -4.47 1.07 63.76
N LEU A 888 -5.39 0.11 63.90
CA LEU A 888 -6.73 0.35 64.45
C LEU A 888 -6.64 0.38 65.99
N GLY A 889 -6.59 1.58 66.54
CA GLY A 889 -6.82 1.81 67.97
C GLY A 889 -8.24 2.29 68.21
N ASP A 890 -9.02 1.52 68.97
CA ASP A 890 -10.34 1.90 69.48
C ASP A 890 -10.28 3.22 70.26
N GLY A 891 -11.18 4.15 69.91
CA GLY A 891 -11.36 5.41 70.63
C GLY A 891 -12.69 6.05 70.25
N GLU A 892 -13.72 5.81 71.05
CA GLU A 892 -14.95 6.61 71.06
C GLU A 892 -14.60 8.07 71.38
N GLY A 893 -15.05 9.00 70.53
CA GLY A 893 -14.89 10.44 70.76
C GLY A 893 -15.76 11.26 69.80
N GLU A 894 -16.83 11.83 70.35
CA GLU A 894 -17.70 12.83 69.70
C GLU A 894 -16.89 13.99 69.12
N ILE A 895 -17.22 14.44 67.90
CA ILE A 895 -16.79 15.74 67.37
C ILE A 895 -18.00 16.45 66.75
N ALA A 896 -18.37 17.59 67.36
CA ALA A 896 -19.34 18.57 66.90
C ALA A 896 -18.78 19.41 65.73
N PRO A 897 -19.62 20.07 64.91
CA PRO A 897 -19.19 20.68 63.66
C PRO A 897 -18.50 22.02 63.90
N SER A 898 -17.50 22.34 63.08
CA SER A 898 -16.97 23.70 62.94
C SER A 898 -17.33 24.26 61.56
N ASP A 899 -18.04 25.39 61.59
CA ASP A 899 -18.36 26.27 60.49
C ASP A 899 -17.10 26.71 59.73
N ASP A 900 -17.08 26.47 58.42
CA ASP A 900 -16.58 27.42 57.41
C ASP A 900 -16.82 26.81 56.02
N ALA A 901 -18.05 26.97 55.53
CA ALA A 901 -18.42 26.74 54.14
C ALA A 901 -18.83 28.08 53.52
N VAL A 902 -17.95 28.64 52.69
CA VAL A 902 -18.29 29.74 51.78
C VAL A 902 -18.90 29.13 50.53
N ILE A 903 -20.14 29.56 50.27
CA ILE A 903 -21.09 29.06 49.28
C ILE A 903 -20.67 29.61 47.90
N GLY A 904 -20.44 28.73 46.93
CA GLY A 904 -20.28 29.09 45.52
C GLY A 904 -21.62 28.93 44.80
N GLU A 905 -22.21 30.06 44.40
CA GLU A 905 -23.49 30.18 43.70
C GLU A 905 -23.46 29.62 42.26
N ASP A 906 -24.65 29.21 41.84
CA ASP A 906 -25.07 28.71 40.54
C ASP A 906 -24.58 29.55 39.34
N LEU A 907 -24.17 28.85 38.27
CA LEU A 907 -24.15 29.38 36.91
C LEU A 907 -24.94 28.45 35.99
N ALA A 908 -26.23 28.77 35.86
CA ALA A 908 -27.05 28.40 34.72
C ALA A 908 -27.75 29.68 34.21
N ASP A 909 -27.50 30.00 32.93
CA ASP A 909 -28.46 30.50 31.94
C ASP A 909 -27.97 31.69 31.07
N GLY A 910 -28.37 31.63 29.79
CA GLY A 910 -28.26 32.67 28.75
C GLY A 910 -27.02 32.55 27.85
N GLY A 911 -27.11 32.54 26.52
CA GLY A 911 -28.19 32.90 25.61
C GLY A 911 -27.57 33.49 24.33
N GLU A 912 -28.25 33.30 23.21
CA GLU A 912 -27.92 33.74 21.84
C GLU A 912 -27.59 35.24 21.68
N ALA A 913 -26.76 35.61 20.70
CA ALA A 913 -27.08 36.55 19.60
C ALA A 913 -25.86 36.94 18.72
N SER A 914 -26.04 36.75 17.39
CA SER A 914 -25.71 37.62 16.24
C SER A 914 -24.34 38.31 16.03
N GLU A 915 -23.88 38.17 14.76
CA GLU A 915 -23.26 39.17 13.86
C GLU A 915 -21.87 39.77 14.22
N ASP A 916 -20.81 39.23 13.61
CA ASP A 916 -20.12 39.78 12.43
C ASP A 916 -19.09 38.78 11.86
#